data_AF-A0A6P5PD60-F1
#
_entry.id   AF-A0A6P5PD60-F1
#
_cell.length_a   1.000
_cell.length_b   1.000
_cell.length_c   1.000
_cell.angle_alpha   90.00
_cell.angle_beta   90.00
_cell.angle_gamma   90.00
#
_symmetry.space_group_name_H-M   'P 1'
#
loop_
_entity.id
_entity.type
_entity.pdbx_description
1 polymer ?
#
loop_
_entity_poly.entity_id
_entity_poly.type
_entity_poly.pdbx_seq_one_letter_code
_entity_poly.pdbx_strand_id
1 'polypeptide(L)'
;DFVLKDPREKDDDGKITELPPHRAEIEVLPKPWRRSFLSSCSYIRDHLNAMNPTMLAVLDLWHSTFKKLRLVDIEEFHKRQDALELSEFQNIVIKHMESAKETLLKTWFPEVQNIYYKGNKKKQLPTGKSSAKLDSFFNCAATLMTLQLQDLILVSMQDFTDLIAQPPESIRAFEHPGFIMRLVLDKDDINFEPEFNDYIDILVNIYEIMIKAVSFVPRVETKLYSQWESKSKPTTLKPIILDEIIDTHKEKIREVVLRESVAPTEHLKMYDKYQFLITGKAERDIDEFLFQNQNYERLIEEIRKYQKLGEEIQYTSRKTVRLGMFEMHCEELIKSLMKRADVICGKLIAKMFRNHQKENTMLCDEFEKISEKALSTPLNTAELMEMKADIQKVEATDMLELRQRLVDSKNCLAFLIECVNFSPADIRLNNSVFQWYGRMGEIFDEHRKIIKDKTEQYQEALKFRCEQFVEELESYAKQVEEFHTFGDLLDVQRYLQKAQVLNSKLDAAADKIDQFNAEEEAFGWVPSVYPQRKKIQDALNPYLRLYETAVEFSAKHKWWTEGPYHKVNPDQVETDVGNYWRGLYKLEKVFHDSPNALAMTKKVHSMVEEFKQYIPLIQVICNPGLHPRHWEAMSTIVGYPLKPSDDSTVFSFIHMNLEPFLDRFEGISEAASKEYSLEKAMDKMMTEWDSMEFVIHPYRESGTYILSSVDDIQMMLDDHIIKTQTMRGSPFIKPYEKQMREWEGKLLLLQEILDEWLKVQATWLYLEPIFSSPDIMSQMPEEGRRFKAVDKTWRDVMKAVVQ
;
A
#
# COMPACT_ATOMS: atom_id res chain seq x y z
N ASP A 1 -99.34 50.92 52.17
CA ASP A 1 -100.47 50.93 53.12
C ASP A 1 -100.70 49.58 53.75
N PHE A 2 -100.94 49.64 55.05
CA PHE A 2 -101.33 48.63 56.02
C PHE A 2 -102.39 47.62 55.51
N VAL A 3 -102.36 46.37 55.98
CA VAL A 3 -103.11 45.92 57.18
C VAL A 3 -102.82 44.42 57.45
N LEU A 4 -102.36 44.16 58.67
CA LEU A 4 -102.35 42.88 59.37
C LEU A 4 -103.76 42.53 59.90
N LYS A 5 -104.15 41.24 59.82
CA LYS A 5 -105.09 40.52 60.71
C LYS A 5 -104.87 39.01 60.48
N ASP A 6 -104.96 38.06 61.41
CA ASP A 6 -104.78 37.89 62.86
C ASP A 6 -104.77 36.34 63.03
N PRO A 7 -103.83 35.70 63.75
CA PRO A 7 -103.64 34.25 63.71
C PRO A 7 -104.38 33.53 64.84
N ARG A 8 -105.50 32.82 64.54
CA ARG A 8 -106.04 31.63 65.26
C ARG A 8 -107.52 31.33 64.90
N GLU A 9 -107.84 31.09 63.64
CA GLU A 9 -109.06 30.35 63.28
C GLU A 9 -108.70 29.05 62.56
N LYS A 10 -109.21 27.94 63.10
CA LYS A 10 -109.18 26.60 62.51
C LYS A 10 -110.40 26.49 61.59
N ASP A 11 -110.19 26.13 60.34
CA ASP A 11 -111.21 25.53 59.50
C ASP A 11 -110.89 24.05 59.29
N ASP A 12 -111.73 23.23 59.93
CA ASP A 12 -111.88 21.79 59.71
C ASP A 12 -112.84 21.62 58.52
N ASP A 13 -112.28 21.48 57.32
CA ASP A 13 -113.07 21.22 56.11
C ASP A 13 -113.17 19.70 55.90
N GLY A 14 -114.34 19.17 56.27
CA GLY A 14 -114.76 17.80 55.97
C GLY A 14 -114.78 17.55 54.46
N LYS A 15 -113.78 16.82 53.97
CA LYS A 15 -113.83 16.14 52.67
C LYS A 15 -113.97 14.64 52.87
N ILE A 16 -115.20 14.17 52.68
CA ILE A 16 -115.51 12.77 52.37
C ILE A 16 -114.71 12.43 51.11
N THR A 17 -113.69 11.59 51.27
CA THR A 17 -112.89 11.07 50.17
C THR A 17 -113.46 9.71 49.80
N GLU A 18 -114.27 9.65 48.73
CA GLU A 18 -114.56 8.37 48.07
C GLU A 18 -113.23 7.76 47.63
N LEU A 19 -112.86 6.65 48.26
CA LEU A 19 -111.65 5.92 47.94
C LEU A 19 -111.86 5.22 46.58
N PRO A 20 -110.89 5.29 45.65
CA PRO A 20 -110.97 4.57 44.37
C PRO A 20 -111.21 3.06 44.56
N PRO A 21 -111.82 2.33 43.61
CA PRO A 21 -112.15 0.91 43.76
C PRO A 21 -110.95 0.02 44.16
N HIS A 22 -109.75 0.36 43.68
CA HIS A 22 -108.49 -0.34 44.01
C HIS A 22 -107.93 -0.03 45.42
N ARG A 23 -108.61 0.84 46.19
CA ARG A 23 -108.25 1.22 47.56
C ARG A 23 -109.37 0.94 48.57
N ALA A 24 -110.41 0.20 48.18
CA ALA A 24 -111.51 -0.19 49.07
C ALA A 24 -111.02 -0.97 50.32
N GLU A 25 -109.88 -1.66 50.22
CA GLU A 25 -109.15 -2.32 51.31
C GLU A 25 -108.68 -1.37 52.44
N ILE A 26 -108.70 -0.05 52.22
CA ILE A 26 -108.39 0.99 53.21
C ILE A 26 -109.58 1.24 54.15
N GLU A 27 -110.78 0.71 53.89
CA GLU A 27 -111.93 0.83 54.82
C GLU A 27 -112.02 -0.33 55.82
N VAL A 28 -111.53 -1.52 55.48
CA VAL A 28 -111.63 -2.75 56.31
C VAL A 28 -110.92 -2.60 57.67
N LEU A 29 -111.62 -2.76 58.80
CA LEU A 29 -111.06 -2.75 60.16
C LEU A 29 -111.36 -4.07 60.91
N PRO A 30 -110.37 -4.72 61.55
CA PRO A 30 -108.94 -4.39 61.52
C PRO A 30 -108.32 -4.65 60.14
N LYS A 31 -107.38 -3.78 59.75
CA LYS A 31 -106.71 -3.80 58.45
C LYS A 31 -105.96 -5.14 58.24
N PRO A 32 -106.40 -6.04 57.34
CA PRO A 32 -105.81 -7.38 57.21
C PRO A 32 -104.34 -7.31 56.78
N TRP A 33 -104.03 -6.34 55.93
CA TRP A 33 -102.70 -6.07 55.39
C TRP A 33 -101.78 -5.36 56.38
N ARG A 34 -102.28 -4.66 57.41
CA ARG A 34 -101.43 -3.81 58.29
C ARG A 34 -100.36 -4.62 59.00
N ARG A 35 -100.69 -5.85 59.43
CA ARG A 35 -99.70 -6.75 60.04
C ARG A 35 -98.63 -7.17 59.02
N SER A 36 -99.04 -7.55 57.81
CA SER A 36 -98.11 -7.93 56.73
C SER A 36 -97.23 -6.76 56.28
N PHE A 37 -97.82 -5.56 56.14
CA PHE A 37 -97.12 -4.31 55.83
C PHE A 37 -96.12 -3.93 56.92
N LEU A 38 -96.52 -3.88 58.19
CA LEU A 38 -95.61 -3.59 59.30
C LEU A 38 -94.51 -4.65 59.42
N SER A 39 -94.83 -5.92 59.18
CA SER A 39 -93.85 -7.01 59.12
C SER A 39 -92.87 -6.83 57.97
N SER A 40 -93.34 -6.47 56.78
CA SER A 40 -92.51 -6.20 55.59
C SER A 40 -91.67 -4.95 55.77
N CYS A 41 -92.21 -3.87 56.34
CA CYS A 41 -91.48 -2.66 56.69
C CYS A 41 -90.42 -2.92 57.77
N SER A 42 -90.71 -3.72 58.79
CA SER A 42 -89.71 -4.14 59.77
C SER A 42 -88.63 -5.00 59.10
N TYR A 43 -89.04 -5.96 58.27
CA TYR A 43 -88.12 -6.82 57.54
C TYR A 43 -87.17 -6.03 56.63
N ILE A 44 -87.71 -5.08 55.84
CA ILE A 44 -86.93 -4.17 55.01
C ILE A 44 -86.00 -3.31 55.88
N ARG A 45 -86.51 -2.71 56.96
CA ARG A 45 -85.69 -1.89 57.88
C ARG A 45 -84.53 -2.68 58.50
N ASP A 46 -84.77 -3.96 58.80
CA ASP A 46 -83.81 -4.82 59.50
C ASP A 46 -82.82 -5.54 58.56
N HIS A 47 -83.08 -5.59 57.24
CA HIS A 47 -82.28 -6.36 56.27
C HIS A 47 -81.87 -5.59 55.00
N LEU A 48 -82.60 -4.56 54.57
CA LEU A 48 -82.26 -3.75 53.40
C LEU A 48 -81.33 -2.58 53.79
N ASN A 49 -80.03 -2.87 53.85
CA ASN A 49 -79.02 -1.91 54.31
C ASN A 49 -78.90 -0.66 53.41
N ALA A 50 -79.26 -0.75 52.12
CA ALA A 50 -79.16 0.35 51.16
C ALA A 50 -80.00 1.58 51.55
N MET A 51 -81.13 1.37 52.24
CA MET A 51 -82.03 2.45 52.69
C MET A 51 -81.62 3.04 54.05
N ASN A 52 -80.48 2.61 54.61
CA ASN A 52 -80.02 3.13 55.89
C ASN A 52 -79.62 4.62 55.75
N PRO A 53 -80.00 5.49 56.71
CA PRO A 53 -79.64 6.91 56.68
C PRO A 53 -78.14 7.19 56.49
N THR A 54 -77.25 6.32 56.98
CA THR A 54 -75.80 6.50 56.79
C THR A 54 -75.36 6.25 55.34
N MET A 55 -76.01 5.32 54.61
CA MET A 55 -75.73 5.08 53.19
C MET A 55 -76.17 6.28 52.35
N LEU A 56 -77.36 6.82 52.64
CA LEU A 56 -77.87 8.03 51.99
C LEU A 56 -76.95 9.23 52.24
N ALA A 57 -76.43 9.40 53.46
CA ALA A 57 -75.48 10.46 53.77
C ALA A 57 -74.15 10.32 53.02
N VAL A 58 -73.63 9.09 52.84
CA VAL A 58 -72.42 8.84 52.03
C VAL A 58 -72.67 9.14 50.54
N LEU A 59 -73.87 8.80 50.05
CA LEU A 59 -74.26 9.11 48.67
C LEU A 59 -74.42 10.62 48.45
N ASP A 60 -75.06 11.33 49.38
CA ASP A 60 -75.23 12.79 49.35
C ASP A 60 -73.89 13.53 49.43
N LEU A 61 -72.97 13.09 50.31
CA LEU A 61 -71.61 13.61 50.39
C LEU A 61 -70.88 13.53 49.04
N TRP A 62 -70.97 12.36 48.38
CA TRP A 62 -70.34 12.17 47.07
C TRP A 62 -70.93 13.11 46.02
N HIS A 63 -72.25 13.15 45.88
CA HIS A 63 -72.88 13.96 44.84
C HIS A 63 -72.76 15.47 45.06
N SER A 64 -72.77 15.92 46.31
CA SER A 64 -72.67 17.34 46.65
C SER A 64 -71.23 17.87 46.57
N THR A 65 -70.25 17.06 46.98
CA THR A 65 -68.88 17.54 47.23
C THR A 65 -67.83 16.94 46.29
N PHE A 66 -67.96 15.66 45.91
CA PHE A 66 -66.92 14.92 45.18
C PHE A 66 -67.30 14.53 43.74
N LYS A 67 -68.53 14.77 43.28
CA LYS A 67 -68.99 14.45 41.92
C LYS A 67 -68.11 15.00 40.80
N LYS A 68 -67.50 16.17 41.04
CA LYS A 68 -66.61 16.86 40.09
C LYS A 68 -65.14 16.49 40.25
N LEU A 69 -64.78 15.64 41.21
CA LEU A 69 -63.43 15.14 41.34
C LEU A 69 -63.08 14.33 40.08
N ARG A 70 -61.86 14.51 39.59
CA ARG A 70 -61.31 13.76 38.45
C ARG A 70 -59.90 13.30 38.78
N LEU A 71 -59.51 12.18 38.18
CA LEU A 71 -58.13 11.68 38.27
C LEU A 71 -57.18 12.46 37.35
N VAL A 72 -57.70 13.06 36.28
CA VAL A 72 -56.99 13.94 35.35
C VAL A 72 -57.80 15.22 35.17
N ASP A 73 -57.20 16.36 35.43
CA ASP A 73 -57.84 17.67 35.24
C ASP A 73 -57.58 18.18 33.81
N ILE A 74 -58.54 17.93 32.93
CA ILE A 74 -58.46 18.36 31.51
C ILE A 74 -58.41 19.87 31.35
N GLU A 75 -58.94 20.65 32.30
CA GLU A 75 -58.95 22.11 32.25
C GLU A 75 -57.55 22.72 32.43
N GLU A 76 -56.59 22.00 33.03
CA GLU A 76 -55.19 22.45 33.05
C GLU A 76 -54.60 22.43 31.64
N PHE A 77 -54.91 21.41 30.84
CA PHE A 77 -54.41 21.30 29.46
C PHE A 77 -55.09 22.29 28.52
N HIS A 78 -56.39 22.55 28.70
CA HIS A 78 -57.13 23.57 27.95
C HIS A 78 -56.58 25.00 28.10
N LYS A 79 -55.88 25.28 29.21
CA LYS A 79 -55.29 26.60 29.50
C LYS A 79 -53.90 26.77 28.94
N ARG A 80 -53.24 25.70 28.48
CA ARG A 80 -51.89 25.73 27.92
C ARG A 80 -51.94 26.10 26.44
N GLN A 81 -51.00 26.93 26.02
CA GLN A 81 -50.88 27.38 24.63
C GLN A 81 -49.77 26.66 23.88
N ASP A 82 -48.69 26.30 24.58
CA ASP A 82 -47.50 25.67 23.99
C ASP A 82 -47.59 24.15 24.06
N ALA A 83 -47.10 23.48 23.01
CA ALA A 83 -46.97 22.03 22.97
C ALA A 83 -46.08 21.52 24.11
N LEU A 84 -46.36 20.30 24.58
CA LEU A 84 -45.68 19.71 25.72
C LEU A 84 -44.76 18.58 25.30
N GLU A 85 -43.66 18.43 26.02
CA GLU A 85 -42.90 17.18 25.98
C GLU A 85 -43.76 16.03 26.52
N LEU A 86 -43.65 14.84 25.92
CA LEU A 86 -44.43 13.67 26.33
C LEU A 86 -44.20 13.32 27.82
N SER A 87 -42.96 13.48 28.30
CA SER A 87 -42.59 13.29 29.70
C SER A 87 -43.19 14.35 30.63
N GLU A 88 -43.28 15.62 30.19
CA GLU A 88 -43.93 16.67 30.96
C GLU A 88 -45.43 16.39 31.10
N PHE A 89 -46.08 16.00 30.01
CA PHE A 89 -47.49 15.61 30.02
C PHE A 89 -47.75 14.46 31.02
N GLN A 90 -46.94 13.40 30.94
CA GLN A 90 -47.04 12.26 31.87
C GLN A 90 -46.87 12.70 33.33
N ASN A 91 -45.91 13.57 33.63
CA ASN A 91 -45.67 14.08 34.98
C ASN A 91 -46.85 14.89 35.52
N ILE A 92 -47.48 15.73 34.69
CA ILE A 92 -48.68 16.50 35.06
C ILE A 92 -49.83 15.54 35.40
N VAL A 93 -50.09 14.57 34.53
CA VAL A 93 -51.15 13.58 34.72
C VAL A 93 -50.93 12.76 36.00
N ILE A 94 -49.71 12.29 36.27
CA ILE A 94 -49.38 11.57 37.51
C ILE A 94 -49.61 12.46 38.74
N LYS A 95 -49.24 13.74 38.66
CA LYS A 95 -49.45 14.70 39.75
C LYS A 95 -50.94 14.94 40.04
N HIS A 96 -51.78 15.02 39.00
CA HIS A 96 -53.25 15.09 39.18
C HIS A 96 -53.78 13.86 39.92
N MET A 97 -53.35 12.67 39.51
CA MET A 97 -53.78 11.42 40.15
C MET A 97 -53.35 11.33 41.61
N GLU A 98 -52.11 11.72 41.95
CA GLU A 98 -51.66 11.77 43.34
C GLU A 98 -52.47 12.80 44.15
N SER A 99 -52.80 13.97 43.58
CA SER A 99 -53.66 14.97 44.24
C SER A 99 -55.09 14.44 44.49
N ALA A 100 -55.67 13.76 43.51
CA ALA A 100 -56.98 13.13 43.65
C ALA A 100 -56.96 12.03 44.73
N LYS A 101 -55.91 11.20 44.73
CA LYS A 101 -55.65 10.19 45.76
C LYS A 101 -55.53 10.78 47.16
N GLU A 102 -54.81 11.90 47.31
CA GLU A 102 -54.73 12.61 48.59
C GLU A 102 -56.11 13.12 49.03
N THR A 103 -56.90 13.67 48.10
CA THR A 103 -58.27 14.14 48.38
C THR A 103 -59.18 12.99 48.84
N LEU A 104 -59.06 11.82 48.20
CA LEU A 104 -59.79 10.62 48.60
C LEU A 104 -59.41 10.15 50.02
N LEU A 105 -58.12 10.14 50.36
CA LEU A 105 -57.63 9.62 51.65
C LEU A 105 -57.73 10.61 52.82
N LYS A 106 -57.47 11.89 52.56
CA LYS A 106 -57.38 12.92 53.60
C LYS A 106 -58.69 13.68 53.79
N THR A 107 -59.60 13.64 52.81
CA THR A 107 -60.87 14.41 52.87
C THR A 107 -62.08 13.50 52.74
N TRP A 108 -62.26 12.80 51.63
CA TRP A 108 -63.48 11.99 51.40
C TRP A 108 -63.61 10.85 52.41
N PHE A 109 -62.58 10.01 52.55
CA PHE A 109 -62.63 8.85 53.43
C PHE A 109 -62.84 9.23 54.92
N PRO A 110 -62.14 10.25 55.48
CA PRO A 110 -62.42 10.72 56.84
C PRO A 110 -63.84 11.25 57.06
N GLU A 111 -64.43 11.95 56.09
CA GLU A 111 -65.83 12.38 56.18
C GLU A 111 -66.80 11.20 56.14
N VAL A 112 -66.51 10.19 55.31
CA VAL A 112 -67.25 8.93 55.32
C VAL A 112 -67.14 8.25 56.70
N GLN A 113 -65.95 8.17 57.30
CA GLN A 113 -65.77 7.63 58.65
C GLN A 113 -66.60 8.40 59.69
N ASN A 114 -66.63 9.73 59.59
CA ASN A 114 -67.41 10.60 60.46
C ASN A 114 -68.92 10.32 60.36
N ILE A 115 -69.44 10.09 59.15
CA ILE A 115 -70.84 9.69 58.91
C ILE A 115 -71.18 8.40 59.67
N TYR A 116 -70.36 7.35 59.52
CA TYR A 116 -70.61 6.08 60.21
C TYR A 116 -70.38 6.16 61.72
N TYR A 117 -69.41 6.96 62.19
CA TYR A 117 -69.19 7.22 63.62
C TYR A 117 -70.40 7.93 64.26
N LYS A 118 -70.94 8.96 63.62
CA LYS A 118 -72.17 9.65 64.06
C LYS A 118 -73.39 8.73 63.99
N GLY A 119 -73.50 7.91 62.95
CA GLY A 119 -74.54 6.90 62.81
C GLY A 119 -74.51 5.89 63.96
N ASN A 120 -73.31 5.46 64.38
CA ASN A 120 -73.14 4.51 65.48
C ASN A 120 -73.60 5.12 66.81
N LYS A 121 -73.24 6.38 67.09
CA LYS A 121 -73.76 7.13 68.26
C LYS A 121 -75.28 7.25 68.28
N LYS A 122 -75.90 7.40 67.10
CA LYS A 122 -77.37 7.48 66.93
C LYS A 122 -78.06 6.11 66.90
N LYS A 123 -77.34 5.00 67.14
CA LYS A 123 -77.84 3.62 67.04
C LYS A 123 -78.45 3.28 65.67
N GLN A 124 -77.92 3.89 64.61
CA GLN A 124 -78.35 3.67 63.22
C GLN A 124 -77.59 2.51 62.55
N LEU A 125 -76.53 1.98 63.20
CA LEU A 125 -75.82 0.78 62.76
C LEU A 125 -76.38 -0.49 63.43
N PRO A 126 -76.28 -1.67 62.78
CA PRO A 126 -76.64 -2.94 63.41
C PRO A 126 -75.86 -3.17 64.72
N THR A 127 -76.53 -3.69 65.74
CA THR A 127 -75.91 -3.99 67.03
C THR A 127 -74.94 -5.18 66.91
N GLY A 128 -73.73 -5.05 67.46
CA GLY A 128 -72.62 -6.02 67.34
C GLY A 128 -72.82 -7.42 67.96
N LYS A 129 -74.06 -7.84 68.23
CA LYS A 129 -74.41 -9.18 68.73
C LYS A 129 -74.54 -10.23 67.62
N SER A 130 -74.64 -9.82 66.35
CA SER A 130 -74.70 -10.72 65.19
C SER A 130 -73.66 -10.31 64.13
N SER A 131 -72.57 -11.07 64.03
CA SER A 131 -71.50 -10.82 63.06
C SER A 131 -72.02 -10.75 61.61
N ALA A 132 -72.98 -11.61 61.25
CA ALA A 132 -73.53 -11.69 59.90
C ALA A 132 -74.29 -10.42 59.46
N LYS A 133 -75.05 -9.77 60.36
CA LYS A 133 -75.78 -8.53 60.06
C LYS A 133 -74.83 -7.34 59.88
N LEU A 134 -73.79 -7.29 60.69
CA LEU A 134 -72.76 -6.26 60.61
C LEU A 134 -71.93 -6.42 59.33
N ASP A 135 -71.56 -7.66 58.98
CA ASP A 135 -70.88 -8.01 57.71
C ASP A 135 -71.74 -7.61 56.49
N SER A 136 -73.03 -7.95 56.48
CA SER A 136 -73.95 -7.57 55.40
C SER A 136 -74.08 -6.06 55.25
N PHE A 137 -74.13 -5.32 56.36
CA PHE A 137 -74.19 -3.85 56.35
C PHE A 137 -72.93 -3.22 55.77
N PHE A 138 -71.75 -3.62 56.23
CA PHE A 138 -70.50 -3.06 55.72
C PHE A 138 -70.15 -3.54 54.32
N ASN A 139 -70.62 -4.72 53.89
CA ASN A 139 -70.57 -5.10 52.49
C ASN A 139 -71.43 -4.17 51.62
N CYS A 140 -72.60 -3.73 52.10
CA CYS A 140 -73.40 -2.70 51.41
C CYS A 140 -72.67 -1.35 51.37
N ALA A 141 -72.04 -0.92 52.48
CA ALA A 141 -71.22 0.29 52.54
C ALA A 141 -70.05 0.25 51.55
N ALA A 142 -69.29 -0.85 51.57
CA ALA A 142 -68.17 -1.07 50.69
C ALA A 142 -68.63 -1.11 49.22
N THR A 143 -69.79 -1.71 48.92
CA THR A 143 -70.35 -1.70 47.55
C THR A 143 -70.67 -0.29 47.09
N LEU A 144 -71.34 0.52 47.92
CA LEU A 144 -71.64 1.92 47.60
C LEU A 144 -70.36 2.75 47.37
N MET A 145 -69.39 2.66 48.28
CA MET A 145 -68.11 3.38 48.15
C MET A 145 -67.30 2.88 46.94
N THR A 146 -67.37 1.59 46.62
CA THR A 146 -66.73 1.02 45.43
C THR A 146 -67.37 1.55 44.15
N LEU A 147 -68.70 1.63 44.09
CA LEU A 147 -69.42 2.22 42.95
C LEU A 147 -69.06 3.69 42.73
N GLN A 148 -68.89 4.46 43.80
CA GLN A 148 -68.42 5.86 43.72
C GLN A 148 -67.02 5.95 43.12
N LEU A 149 -66.09 5.10 43.56
CA LEU A 149 -64.75 5.03 42.97
C LEU A 149 -64.78 4.53 41.52
N GLN A 150 -65.64 3.57 41.17
CA GLN A 150 -65.81 3.10 39.79
C GLN A 150 -66.31 4.23 38.88
N ASP A 151 -67.32 4.99 39.32
CA ASP A 151 -67.83 6.16 38.60
C ASP A 151 -66.74 7.22 38.39
N LEU A 152 -65.93 7.50 39.42
CA LEU A 152 -64.77 8.40 39.29
C LEU A 152 -63.79 7.93 38.21
N ILE A 153 -63.44 6.63 38.18
CA ILE A 153 -62.54 6.09 37.16
C ILE A 153 -63.18 6.22 35.78
N LEU A 154 -64.41 5.73 35.59
CA LEU A 154 -65.08 5.69 34.28
C LEU A 154 -65.19 7.08 33.67
N VAL A 155 -65.61 8.07 34.46
CA VAL A 155 -65.73 9.44 33.96
C VAL A 155 -64.34 10.06 33.70
N SER A 156 -63.34 9.79 34.55
CA SER A 156 -61.97 10.28 34.31
C SER A 156 -61.31 9.64 33.08
N MET A 157 -61.59 8.36 32.80
CA MET A 157 -61.12 7.66 31.60
C MET A 157 -61.73 8.26 30.34
N GLN A 158 -63.04 8.55 30.37
CA GLN A 158 -63.73 9.22 29.27
C GLN A 158 -63.18 10.63 29.05
N ASP A 159 -63.06 11.45 30.10
CA ASP A 159 -62.50 12.80 30.00
C ASP A 159 -61.07 12.80 29.42
N PHE A 160 -60.19 11.87 29.87
CA PHE A 160 -58.85 11.72 29.32
C PHE A 160 -58.85 11.20 27.87
N THR A 161 -59.78 10.31 27.53
CA THR A 161 -59.93 9.85 26.14
C THR A 161 -60.33 11.01 25.25
N ASP A 162 -61.29 11.82 25.66
CA ASP A 162 -61.78 12.96 24.87
C ASP A 162 -60.70 14.06 24.74
N LEU A 163 -59.81 14.18 25.72
CA LEU A 163 -58.65 15.08 25.66
C LEU A 163 -57.69 14.74 24.50
N ILE A 164 -57.48 13.45 24.22
CA ILE A 164 -56.56 12.98 23.17
C ILE A 164 -57.31 12.67 21.88
N ALA A 165 -58.36 11.86 21.98
CA ALA A 165 -59.28 11.49 20.92
C ALA A 165 -60.48 12.46 20.91
N GLN A 166 -60.22 13.65 20.36
CA GLN A 166 -61.19 14.74 20.31
C GLN A 166 -62.58 14.27 19.83
N PRO A 167 -63.66 14.53 20.61
CA PRO A 167 -65.00 14.12 20.23
C PRO A 167 -65.49 14.94 19.02
N PRO A 168 -66.33 14.36 18.13
CA PRO A 168 -66.83 15.04 16.93
C PRO A 168 -67.61 16.33 17.19
N GLU A 169 -68.16 16.47 18.39
CA GLU A 169 -68.96 17.62 18.83
C GLU A 169 -68.11 18.73 19.46
N SER A 170 -66.80 18.52 19.60
CA SER A 170 -65.90 19.54 20.16
C SER A 170 -65.87 20.79 19.28
N ILE A 171 -65.94 21.95 19.94
CA ILE A 171 -65.78 23.27 19.33
C ILE A 171 -64.34 23.79 19.39
N ARG A 172 -63.42 23.05 20.01
CA ARG A 172 -61.99 23.41 20.09
C ARG A 172 -61.27 22.92 18.83
N ALA A 173 -60.25 23.69 18.41
CA ALA A 173 -59.37 23.24 17.33
C ALA A 173 -58.58 21.99 17.73
N PHE A 174 -58.14 21.94 18.99
CA PHE A 174 -57.52 20.78 19.64
C PHE A 174 -57.91 20.79 21.12
N GLU A 175 -58.21 19.61 21.69
CA GLU A 175 -58.49 19.44 23.13
C GLU A 175 -57.19 19.46 23.97
N HIS A 176 -56.04 19.19 23.35
CA HIS A 176 -54.74 19.23 24.02
C HIS A 176 -53.80 20.27 23.35
N PRO A 177 -52.82 20.82 24.07
CA PRO A 177 -51.92 21.83 23.51
C PRO A 177 -50.94 21.28 22.46
N GLY A 178 -50.88 19.95 22.31
CA GLY A 178 -49.97 19.23 21.42
C GLY A 178 -48.79 18.60 22.10
N PHE A 179 -48.07 17.80 21.32
CA PHE A 179 -46.88 17.10 21.77
C PHE A 179 -45.67 17.49 20.93
N ILE A 180 -44.58 17.87 21.59
CA ILE A 180 -43.31 18.14 20.93
C ILE A 180 -42.72 16.81 20.45
N MET A 181 -42.28 16.77 19.20
CA MET A 181 -41.60 15.66 18.55
C MET A 181 -40.38 16.21 17.81
N ARG A 182 -39.20 15.63 17.99
CA ARG A 182 -37.97 16.07 17.33
C ARG A 182 -37.63 15.19 16.14
N LEU A 183 -37.11 15.80 15.09
CA LEU A 183 -36.41 15.09 14.02
C LEU A 183 -34.92 15.05 14.34
N VAL A 184 -34.39 13.84 14.43
CA VAL A 184 -32.98 13.59 14.72
C VAL A 184 -32.38 12.75 13.60
N LEU A 185 -31.16 13.07 13.21
CA LEU A 185 -30.40 12.26 12.26
C LEU A 185 -29.61 11.20 13.02
N ASP A 186 -30.05 9.94 12.97
CA ASP A 186 -29.30 8.81 13.51
C ASP A 186 -28.57 8.09 12.38
N LYS A 187 -27.24 8.23 12.39
CA LYS A 187 -26.36 7.74 11.32
C LYS A 187 -26.87 8.15 9.95
N ASP A 188 -27.52 7.27 9.22
CA ASP A 188 -27.88 7.49 7.82
C ASP A 188 -29.39 7.65 7.60
N ASP A 189 -30.19 7.74 8.67
CA ASP A 189 -31.65 7.84 8.63
C ASP A 189 -32.19 8.93 9.56
N ILE A 190 -33.36 9.48 9.22
CA ILE A 190 -34.07 10.47 10.03
C ILE A 190 -35.09 9.74 10.91
N ASN A 191 -34.96 9.89 12.21
CA ASN A 191 -35.85 9.27 13.20
C ASN A 191 -36.66 10.33 13.96
N PHE A 192 -37.81 9.91 14.46
CA PHE A 192 -38.64 10.69 15.37
C PHE A 192 -38.22 10.42 16.81
N GLU A 193 -38.07 11.48 17.60
CA GLU A 193 -37.81 11.36 19.04
C GLU A 193 -38.82 12.23 19.82
N PRO A 194 -39.72 11.63 20.62
CA PRO A 194 -40.03 10.19 20.74
C PRO A 194 -40.64 9.56 19.46
N GLU A 195 -40.64 8.23 19.37
CA GLU A 195 -41.32 7.49 18.30
C GLU A 195 -42.83 7.41 18.55
N PHE A 196 -43.63 7.17 17.51
CA PHE A 196 -45.10 7.06 17.65
C PHE A 196 -45.54 5.99 18.66
N ASN A 197 -44.79 4.88 18.77
CA ASN A 197 -45.07 3.83 19.73
C ASN A 197 -44.85 4.29 21.19
N ASP A 198 -43.89 5.18 21.44
CA ASP A 198 -43.66 5.75 22.77
C ASP A 198 -44.88 6.55 23.24
N TYR A 199 -45.49 7.32 22.34
CA TYR A 199 -46.75 8.03 22.63
C TYR A 199 -47.89 7.05 22.94
N ILE A 200 -48.04 6.00 22.14
CA ILE A 200 -49.07 4.97 22.37
C ILE A 200 -48.88 4.34 23.74
N ASP A 201 -47.69 3.86 24.05
CA ASP A 201 -47.40 3.14 25.30
C ASP A 201 -47.60 4.02 26.52
N ILE A 202 -47.12 5.26 26.49
CA ILE A 202 -47.26 6.20 27.61
C ILE A 202 -48.73 6.60 27.81
N LEU A 203 -49.44 6.96 26.73
CA LEU A 203 -50.84 7.40 26.82
C LEU A 203 -51.79 6.26 27.22
N VAL A 204 -51.56 5.04 26.74
CA VAL A 204 -52.33 3.85 27.12
C VAL A 204 -52.07 3.44 28.57
N ASN A 205 -50.82 3.56 29.04
CA ASN A 205 -50.47 3.20 30.42
C ASN A 205 -51.15 4.12 31.46
N ILE A 206 -51.57 5.33 31.09
CA ILE A 206 -52.32 6.24 31.99
C ILE A 206 -53.59 5.57 32.54
N TYR A 207 -54.31 4.77 31.75
CA TYR A 207 -55.49 4.04 32.23
C TYR A 207 -55.19 3.05 33.35
N GLU A 208 -54.06 2.34 33.27
CA GLU A 208 -53.60 1.42 34.31
C GLU A 208 -53.21 2.17 35.59
N ILE A 209 -52.57 3.34 35.44
CA ILE A 209 -52.20 4.20 36.57
C ILE A 209 -53.47 4.73 37.26
N MET A 210 -54.51 5.13 36.51
CA MET A 210 -55.79 5.59 37.07
C MET A 210 -56.44 4.52 37.97
N ILE A 211 -56.48 3.27 37.53
CA ILE A 211 -57.06 2.16 38.30
C ILE A 211 -56.27 1.92 39.60
N LYS A 212 -54.94 1.93 39.52
CA LYS A 212 -54.06 1.82 40.70
C LYS A 212 -54.25 2.99 41.66
N ALA A 213 -54.50 4.20 41.15
CA ALA A 213 -54.69 5.42 41.93
C ALA A 213 -56.00 5.49 42.75
N VAL A 214 -56.86 4.48 42.69
CA VAL A 214 -58.04 4.39 43.58
C VAL A 214 -58.18 3.06 44.31
N SER A 215 -57.32 2.08 44.00
CA SER A 215 -57.38 0.71 44.55
C SER A 215 -56.82 0.54 45.97
N PHE A 216 -56.31 1.62 46.58
CA PHE A 216 -55.74 1.60 47.94
C PHE A 216 -56.73 2.06 49.02
N VAL A 217 -57.91 2.57 48.66
CA VAL A 217 -58.84 3.14 49.65
C VAL A 217 -59.31 2.03 50.60
N PRO A 218 -59.14 2.18 51.92
CA PRO A 218 -59.55 1.15 52.88
C PRO A 218 -61.09 1.04 52.96
N ARG A 219 -61.59 -0.13 53.36
CA ARG A 219 -63.01 -0.28 53.73
C ARG A 219 -63.26 0.42 55.06
N VAL A 220 -64.38 1.12 55.20
CA VAL A 220 -64.62 2.01 56.35
C VAL A 220 -64.57 1.29 57.71
N GLU A 221 -65.08 0.06 57.77
CA GLU A 221 -65.10 -0.77 58.97
C GLU A 221 -63.71 -1.14 59.49
N THR A 222 -62.71 -1.25 58.60
CA THR A 222 -61.33 -1.58 58.99
C THR A 222 -60.69 -0.49 59.85
N LYS A 223 -61.22 0.73 59.79
CA LYS A 223 -60.76 1.87 60.60
C LYS A 223 -61.70 2.19 61.76
N LEU A 224 -62.95 1.73 61.71
CA LEU A 224 -63.92 1.89 62.81
C LEU A 224 -63.77 0.81 63.88
N TYR A 225 -63.35 -0.40 63.52
CA TYR A 225 -63.18 -1.54 64.43
C TYR A 225 -61.75 -2.08 64.34
N SER A 226 -60.96 -1.87 65.39
CA SER A 226 -59.56 -2.35 65.48
C SER A 226 -59.42 -3.87 65.46
N GLN A 227 -60.48 -4.61 65.76
CA GLN A 227 -60.51 -6.09 65.78
C GLN A 227 -61.05 -6.72 64.48
N TRP A 228 -61.26 -5.92 63.41
CA TRP A 228 -61.83 -6.41 62.14
C TRP A 228 -60.82 -7.17 61.25
N GLU A 229 -59.53 -7.13 61.59
CA GLU A 229 -58.45 -7.77 60.82
C GLU A 229 -58.53 -9.30 60.89
N SER A 230 -59.20 -9.91 59.91
CA SER A 230 -59.10 -11.35 59.61
C SER A 230 -58.39 -11.55 58.28
N LYS A 231 -57.41 -12.47 58.22
CA LYS A 231 -56.58 -12.78 57.02
C LYS A 231 -57.38 -13.21 55.76
N SER A 232 -58.69 -13.39 55.87
CA SER A 232 -59.58 -13.87 54.79
C SER A 232 -60.54 -12.82 54.21
N LYS A 233 -60.62 -11.61 54.78
CA LYS A 233 -61.57 -10.57 54.35
C LYS A 233 -60.87 -9.44 53.56
N PRO A 234 -61.51 -8.84 52.53
CA PRO A 234 -60.94 -7.72 51.79
C PRO A 234 -60.73 -6.53 52.74
N THR A 235 -59.58 -5.86 52.66
CA THR A 235 -59.24 -4.71 53.51
C THR A 235 -59.35 -3.37 52.77
N THR A 236 -59.22 -3.39 51.44
CA THR A 236 -59.42 -2.22 50.56
C THR A 236 -60.64 -2.39 49.68
N LEU A 237 -61.18 -1.26 49.23
CA LEU A 237 -62.15 -1.19 48.15
C LEU A 237 -61.47 -1.61 46.84
N LYS A 238 -62.21 -2.34 46.02
CA LYS A 238 -61.72 -2.85 44.73
C LYS A 238 -62.70 -2.44 43.63
N PRO A 239 -62.57 -1.22 43.08
CA PRO A 239 -63.35 -0.84 41.91
C PRO A 239 -62.94 -1.74 40.74
N ILE A 240 -63.92 -2.42 40.14
CA ILE A 240 -63.72 -3.29 38.97
C ILE A 240 -64.18 -2.54 37.74
N ILE A 241 -63.30 -2.35 36.77
CA ILE A 241 -63.63 -1.91 35.42
C ILE A 241 -63.48 -3.14 34.51
N LEU A 242 -64.42 -3.33 33.58
CA LEU A 242 -64.33 -4.43 32.61
C LEU A 242 -63.20 -4.16 31.63
N ASP A 243 -62.41 -5.18 31.31
CA ASP A 243 -61.29 -5.06 30.37
C ASP A 243 -61.75 -4.54 29.00
N GLU A 244 -62.95 -4.93 28.54
CA GLU A 244 -63.57 -4.42 27.30
C GLU A 244 -63.69 -2.89 27.26
N ILE A 245 -63.99 -2.26 28.40
CA ILE A 245 -64.10 -0.79 28.51
C ILE A 245 -62.71 -0.17 28.41
N ILE A 246 -61.73 -0.74 29.12
CA ILE A 246 -60.35 -0.28 29.11
C ILE A 246 -59.78 -0.40 27.70
N ASP A 247 -59.95 -1.55 27.06
CA ASP A 247 -59.46 -1.82 25.72
C ASP A 247 -60.11 -0.91 24.67
N THR A 248 -61.41 -0.58 24.83
CA THR A 248 -62.07 0.41 23.98
C THR A 248 -61.40 1.79 24.08
N HIS A 249 -61.07 2.24 25.29
CA HIS A 249 -60.36 3.51 25.48
C HIS A 249 -58.93 3.46 24.95
N LYS A 250 -58.20 2.36 25.20
CA LYS A 250 -56.84 2.15 24.69
C LYS A 250 -56.81 2.16 23.16
N GLU A 251 -57.78 1.52 22.51
CA GLU A 251 -57.84 1.44 21.05
C GLU A 251 -58.14 2.79 20.40
N LYS A 252 -59.04 3.59 20.97
CA LYS A 252 -59.27 4.98 20.51
C LYS A 252 -58.00 5.82 20.53
N ILE A 253 -57.18 5.70 21.58
CA ILE A 253 -55.89 6.41 21.66
C ILE A 253 -54.94 5.93 20.56
N ARG A 254 -54.83 4.62 20.34
CA ARG A 254 -53.98 4.05 19.28
C ARG A 254 -54.40 4.55 17.90
N GLU A 255 -55.69 4.49 17.59
CA GLU A 255 -56.23 4.94 16.30
C GLU A 255 -55.90 6.41 16.03
N VAL A 256 -56.02 7.28 17.04
CA VAL A 256 -55.71 8.70 16.90
C VAL A 256 -54.21 8.92 16.68
N VAL A 257 -53.35 8.34 17.50
CA VAL A 257 -51.89 8.50 17.32
C VAL A 257 -51.44 8.01 15.95
N LEU A 258 -51.93 6.86 15.50
CA LEU A 258 -51.61 6.32 14.17
C LEU A 258 -52.15 7.19 13.04
N ARG A 259 -53.39 7.70 13.16
CA ARG A 259 -53.95 8.62 12.15
C ARG A 259 -53.16 9.92 12.05
N GLU A 260 -52.81 10.51 13.19
CA GLU A 260 -52.07 11.77 13.24
C GLU A 260 -50.58 11.59 12.86
N SER A 261 -50.03 10.36 12.91
CA SER A 261 -48.64 10.06 12.49
C SER A 261 -48.38 10.24 10.98
N VAL A 262 -49.44 10.23 10.17
CA VAL A 262 -49.33 10.32 8.70
C VAL A 262 -48.74 11.68 8.28
N ALA A 263 -49.17 12.78 8.91
CA ALA A 263 -48.69 14.11 8.53
C ALA A 263 -47.21 14.35 8.86
N PRO A 264 -46.70 14.00 10.07
CA PRO A 264 -45.26 13.99 10.36
C PRO A 264 -44.45 13.11 9.40
N THR A 265 -44.96 11.93 9.05
CA THR A 265 -44.28 11.02 8.10
C THR A 265 -44.21 11.62 6.71
N GLU A 266 -45.27 12.26 6.23
CA GLU A 266 -45.28 12.95 4.94
C GLU A 266 -44.33 14.16 4.93
N HIS A 267 -44.20 14.85 6.07
CA HIS A 267 -43.29 15.99 6.20
C HIS A 267 -41.82 15.60 6.00
N LEU A 268 -41.41 14.37 6.35
CA LEU A 268 -40.05 13.88 6.13
C LEU A 268 -39.61 13.98 4.66
N LYS A 269 -40.53 13.81 3.71
CA LYS A 269 -40.23 13.88 2.27
C LYS A 269 -39.69 15.24 1.82
N MET A 270 -39.93 16.30 2.59
CA MET A 270 -39.34 17.63 2.34
C MET A 270 -37.80 17.62 2.43
N TYR A 271 -37.23 16.62 3.10
CA TYR A 271 -35.79 16.42 3.27
C TYR A 271 -35.18 15.44 2.27
N ASP A 272 -35.97 14.78 1.41
CA ASP A 272 -35.49 13.86 0.36
C ASP A 272 -34.50 14.55 -0.60
N LYS A 273 -34.66 15.85 -0.82
CA LYS A 273 -33.70 16.65 -1.61
C LYS A 273 -32.30 16.67 -0.99
N TYR A 274 -32.15 16.34 0.28
CA TYR A 274 -30.88 16.24 1.00
C TYR A 274 -30.44 14.79 1.25
N GLN A 275 -31.05 13.81 0.57
CA GLN A 275 -30.76 12.39 0.77
C GLN A 275 -29.27 12.06 0.65
N PHE A 276 -28.57 12.72 -0.27
CA PHE A 276 -27.13 12.52 -0.46
C PHE A 276 -26.29 12.94 0.76
N LEU A 277 -26.74 13.94 1.54
CA LEU A 277 -26.15 14.30 2.83
C LEU A 277 -26.60 13.35 3.94
N ILE A 278 -27.87 12.95 3.94
CA ILE A 278 -28.45 12.04 4.95
C ILE A 278 -27.76 10.66 4.92
N THR A 279 -27.59 10.06 3.75
CA THR A 279 -26.97 8.72 3.62
C THR A 279 -25.44 8.72 3.64
N GLY A 280 -24.83 9.88 3.92
CA GLY A 280 -23.38 10.09 3.84
C GLY A 280 -22.77 9.88 2.45
N LYS A 281 -23.59 9.87 1.39
CA LYS A 281 -23.12 9.64 0.01
C LYS A 281 -22.22 10.79 -0.45
N ALA A 282 -22.60 12.02 -0.13
CA ALA A 282 -21.85 13.23 -0.44
C ALA A 282 -20.39 13.16 0.04
N GLU A 283 -20.17 12.65 1.26
CA GLU A 283 -18.83 12.51 1.83
C GLU A 283 -18.01 11.47 1.06
N ARG A 284 -18.61 10.34 0.67
CA ARG A 284 -17.94 9.30 -0.13
C ARG A 284 -17.59 9.78 -1.52
N ASP A 285 -18.52 10.46 -2.19
CA ASP A 285 -18.32 11.04 -3.52
C ASP A 285 -17.16 12.06 -3.49
N ILE A 286 -17.04 12.84 -2.40
CA ILE A 286 -15.94 13.79 -2.21
C ILE A 286 -14.63 13.09 -1.88
N ASP A 287 -14.63 12.05 -1.07
CA ASP A 287 -13.43 11.26 -0.80
C ASP A 287 -12.87 10.64 -2.10
N GLU A 288 -13.72 10.16 -3.01
CA GLU A 288 -13.32 9.70 -4.34
C GLU A 288 -12.82 10.84 -5.24
N PHE A 289 -13.53 11.98 -5.25
CA PHE A 289 -13.12 13.16 -6.00
C PHE A 289 -11.73 13.66 -5.59
N LEU A 290 -11.42 13.64 -4.30
CA LEU A 290 -10.12 14.04 -3.76
C LEU A 290 -8.98 13.07 -4.12
N PHE A 291 -9.29 11.81 -4.45
CA PHE A 291 -8.31 10.82 -4.89
C PHE A 291 -7.77 11.13 -6.29
N GLN A 292 -8.57 11.72 -7.16
CA GLN A 292 -8.25 11.93 -8.59
C GLN A 292 -7.36 13.16 -8.89
N ASN A 293 -6.67 13.71 -7.88
CA ASN A 293 -5.77 14.87 -7.96
C ASN A 293 -6.32 16.04 -8.83
N GLN A 294 -7.34 16.72 -8.29
CA GLN A 294 -8.06 17.81 -8.98
C GLN A 294 -7.29 19.14 -8.92
N ASN A 295 -7.51 19.99 -9.93
CA ASN A 295 -7.03 21.38 -9.94
C ASN A 295 -7.70 22.21 -8.82
N TYR A 296 -7.01 23.23 -8.31
CA TYR A 296 -7.50 24.13 -7.25
C TYR A 296 -8.83 24.82 -7.62
N GLU A 297 -9.04 25.17 -8.90
CA GLU A 297 -10.28 25.80 -9.36
C GLU A 297 -11.51 24.91 -9.12
N ARG A 298 -11.38 23.61 -9.42
CA ARG A 298 -12.46 22.63 -9.17
C ARG A 298 -12.72 22.42 -7.68
N LEU A 299 -11.66 22.47 -6.85
CA LEU A 299 -11.82 22.43 -5.40
C LEU A 299 -12.61 23.65 -4.91
N ILE A 300 -12.33 24.85 -5.42
CA ILE A 300 -13.07 26.06 -5.08
C ILE A 300 -14.55 25.94 -5.48
N GLU A 301 -14.86 25.42 -6.67
CA GLU A 301 -16.23 25.21 -7.13
C GLU A 301 -17.03 24.29 -6.19
N GLU A 302 -16.47 23.14 -5.82
CA GLU A 302 -17.13 22.22 -4.90
C GLU A 302 -17.24 22.81 -3.48
N ILE A 303 -16.23 23.55 -2.99
CA ILE A 303 -16.33 24.24 -1.69
C ILE A 303 -17.50 25.23 -1.69
N ARG A 304 -17.59 26.09 -2.72
CA ARG A 304 -18.68 27.08 -2.83
C ARG A 304 -20.06 26.42 -2.92
N LYS A 305 -20.16 25.29 -3.61
CA LYS A 305 -21.39 24.51 -3.73
C LYS A 305 -21.88 24.02 -2.36
N TYR A 306 -21.00 23.44 -1.53
CA TYR A 306 -21.40 22.96 -0.20
C TYR A 306 -21.59 24.09 0.82
N GLN A 307 -20.85 25.20 0.73
CA GLN A 307 -21.12 26.41 1.52
C GLN A 307 -22.52 26.95 1.24
N LYS A 308 -22.87 27.11 -0.05
CA LYS A 308 -24.21 27.56 -0.46
C LYS A 308 -25.30 26.58 -0.02
N LEU A 309 -25.03 25.28 -0.09
CA LEU A 309 -25.96 24.25 0.39
C LEU A 309 -26.21 24.36 1.90
N GLY A 310 -25.17 24.59 2.69
CA GLY A 310 -25.29 24.82 4.14
C GLY A 310 -26.15 26.04 4.46
N GLU A 311 -25.93 27.16 3.75
CA GLU A 311 -26.77 28.37 3.86
C GLU A 311 -28.22 28.10 3.45
N GLU A 312 -28.44 27.39 2.33
CA GLU A 312 -29.79 27.02 1.88
C GLU A 312 -30.52 26.21 2.94
N ILE A 313 -29.86 25.19 3.52
CA ILE A 313 -30.45 24.35 4.58
C ILE A 313 -30.80 25.22 5.79
N GLN A 314 -29.94 26.14 6.20
CA GLN A 314 -30.14 26.99 7.37
C GLN A 314 -31.31 27.96 7.21
N TYR A 315 -31.46 28.59 6.04
CA TYR A 315 -32.38 29.71 5.84
C TYR A 315 -33.70 29.31 5.17
N THR A 316 -33.74 28.21 4.42
CA THR A 316 -34.98 27.77 3.74
C THR A 316 -35.77 26.73 4.52
N SER A 317 -35.14 26.00 5.45
CA SER A 317 -35.80 24.96 6.24
C SER A 317 -36.60 25.55 7.39
N ARG A 318 -37.83 25.06 7.60
CA ARG A 318 -38.64 25.45 8.77
C ARG A 318 -38.12 24.74 10.01
N LYS A 319 -37.92 25.50 11.08
CA LYS A 319 -37.42 24.99 12.37
C LYS A 319 -38.49 24.25 13.17
N THR A 320 -39.70 24.77 13.15
CA THR A 320 -40.84 24.22 13.89
C THR A 320 -42.06 24.20 12.98
N VAL A 321 -42.82 23.11 13.01
CA VAL A 321 -44.08 22.98 12.26
C VAL A 321 -45.11 22.20 13.07
N ARG A 322 -46.34 22.70 13.11
CA ARG A 322 -47.46 22.02 13.76
C ARG A 322 -48.21 21.14 12.77
N LEU A 323 -48.29 19.84 13.05
CA LEU A 323 -48.94 18.82 12.23
C LEU A 323 -49.89 18.00 13.12
N GLY A 324 -51.14 18.45 13.20
CA GLY A 324 -52.16 17.80 14.02
C GLY A 324 -51.79 17.80 15.51
N MET A 325 -51.72 16.61 16.11
CA MET A 325 -51.35 16.45 17.52
C MET A 325 -49.86 16.74 17.81
N PHE A 326 -49.00 16.75 16.80
CA PHE A 326 -47.55 16.88 16.95
C PHE A 326 -47.03 18.25 16.53
N GLU A 327 -46.19 18.86 17.36
CA GLU A 327 -45.35 19.99 17.00
C GLU A 327 -43.94 19.47 16.72
N MET A 328 -43.59 19.43 15.44
CA MET A 328 -42.31 18.91 14.99
C MET A 328 -41.22 19.96 15.08
N HIS A 329 -40.16 19.65 15.82
CA HIS A 329 -38.96 20.44 15.98
C HIS A 329 -37.85 19.84 15.11
N CYS A 330 -37.48 20.55 14.04
CA CYS A 330 -36.53 20.10 13.02
C CYS A 330 -35.13 20.70 13.20
N GLU A 331 -34.92 21.49 14.23
CA GLU A 331 -33.71 22.29 14.45
C GLU A 331 -32.45 21.44 14.59
N GLU A 332 -32.58 20.28 15.24
CA GLU A 332 -31.47 19.34 15.44
C GLU A 332 -31.07 18.63 14.13
N LEU A 333 -32.06 18.17 13.35
CA LEU A 333 -31.83 17.66 12.00
C LEU A 333 -31.16 18.72 11.11
N ILE A 334 -31.68 19.96 11.09
CA ILE A 334 -31.12 21.07 10.30
C ILE A 334 -29.65 21.31 10.69
N LYS A 335 -29.35 21.41 11.99
CA LYS A 335 -27.97 21.56 12.48
C LYS A 335 -27.08 20.39 12.06
N SER A 336 -27.60 19.17 12.09
CA SER A 336 -26.86 17.96 11.71
C SER A 336 -26.53 17.93 10.22
N LEU A 337 -27.49 18.29 9.36
CA LEU A 337 -27.28 18.40 7.90
C LEU A 337 -26.29 19.50 7.54
N MET A 338 -26.41 20.68 8.17
CA MET A 338 -25.44 21.76 8.02
C MET A 338 -24.03 21.31 8.41
N LYS A 339 -23.91 20.64 9.56
CA LYS A 339 -22.63 20.11 10.04
C LYS A 339 -22.00 19.13 9.05
N ARG A 340 -22.79 18.29 8.37
CA ARG A 340 -22.26 17.42 7.31
C ARG A 340 -21.72 18.20 6.12
N ALA A 341 -22.44 19.23 5.65
CA ALA A 341 -21.95 20.12 4.61
C ALA A 341 -20.65 20.83 5.04
N ASP A 342 -20.57 21.31 6.28
CA ASP A 342 -19.38 21.96 6.84
C ASP A 342 -18.18 21.00 6.93
N VAL A 343 -18.41 19.75 7.32
CA VAL A 343 -17.36 18.70 7.36
C VAL A 343 -16.81 18.45 5.96
N ILE A 344 -17.66 18.38 4.93
CA ILE A 344 -17.25 18.24 3.53
C ILE A 344 -16.42 19.45 3.09
N CYS A 345 -16.89 20.67 3.35
CA CYS A 345 -16.13 21.89 3.09
C CYS A 345 -14.75 21.86 3.78
N GLY A 346 -14.70 21.48 5.05
CA GLY A 346 -13.48 21.36 5.83
C GLY A 346 -12.48 20.37 5.23
N LYS A 347 -12.95 19.20 4.74
CA LYS A 347 -12.10 18.22 4.04
C LYS A 347 -11.50 18.81 2.75
N LEU A 348 -12.32 19.47 1.93
CA LEU A 348 -11.89 20.08 0.67
C LEU A 348 -10.87 21.21 0.90
N ILE A 349 -11.16 22.12 1.84
CA ILE A 349 -10.28 23.23 2.22
C ILE A 349 -8.95 22.69 2.76
N ALA A 350 -8.99 21.68 3.64
CA ALA A 350 -7.77 21.09 4.19
C ALA A 350 -6.89 20.44 3.11
N LYS A 351 -7.49 19.77 2.12
CA LYS A 351 -6.75 19.21 0.98
C LYS A 351 -6.15 20.30 0.10
N MET A 352 -6.92 21.33 -0.24
CA MET A 352 -6.45 22.48 -1.03
C MET A 352 -5.29 23.19 -0.33
N PHE A 353 -5.40 23.42 0.98
CA PHE A 353 -4.36 24.05 1.79
C PHE A 353 -3.06 23.23 1.81
N ARG A 354 -3.13 21.90 2.00
CA ARG A 354 -1.95 21.03 1.94
C ARG A 354 -1.29 21.02 0.56
N ASN A 355 -2.09 20.97 -0.51
CA ASN A 355 -1.58 21.03 -1.87
C ASN A 355 -0.86 22.37 -2.12
N HIS A 356 -1.43 23.48 -1.67
CA HIS A 356 -0.84 24.82 -1.75
C HIS A 356 0.49 24.93 -1.00
N GLN A 357 0.56 24.41 0.23
CA GLN A 357 1.81 24.36 1.00
C GLN A 357 2.89 23.57 0.26
N LYS A 358 2.54 22.39 -0.27
CA LYS A 358 3.46 21.55 -1.02
C LYS A 358 3.99 22.24 -2.28
N GLU A 359 3.11 22.86 -3.05
CA GLU A 359 3.48 23.59 -4.27
C GLU A 359 4.42 24.75 -3.95
N ASN A 360 4.15 25.50 -2.88
CA ASN A 360 5.01 26.60 -2.45
C ASN A 360 6.38 26.13 -1.96
N THR A 361 6.46 25.00 -1.25
CA THR A 361 7.76 24.40 -0.91
C THR A 361 8.52 24.01 -2.17
N MET A 362 7.88 23.35 -3.12
CA MET A 362 8.53 22.98 -4.39
C MET A 362 9.03 24.19 -5.17
N LEU A 363 8.23 25.25 -5.27
CA LEU A 363 8.66 26.50 -5.92
C LEU A 363 9.88 27.12 -5.22
N CYS A 364 9.89 27.19 -3.88
CA CYS A 364 11.05 27.64 -3.12
C CYS A 364 12.30 26.81 -3.43
N ASP A 365 12.20 25.49 -3.40
CA ASP A 365 13.32 24.58 -3.64
C ASP A 365 13.87 24.70 -5.08
N GLU A 366 12.97 24.87 -6.06
CA GLU A 366 13.35 25.09 -7.47
C GLU A 366 14.07 26.43 -7.64
N PHE A 367 13.56 27.51 -7.04
CA PHE A 367 14.25 28.81 -7.04
C PHE A 367 15.61 28.73 -6.34
N GLU A 368 15.70 28.06 -5.19
CA GLU A 368 16.94 27.91 -4.46
C GLU A 368 18.00 27.17 -5.28
N LYS A 369 17.65 26.06 -5.94
CA LYS A 369 18.55 25.33 -6.84
C LYS A 369 19.06 26.18 -8.00
N ILE A 370 18.18 26.99 -8.60
CA ILE A 370 18.57 27.94 -9.66
C ILE A 370 19.57 28.95 -9.09
N SER A 371 19.30 29.49 -7.90
CA SER A 371 20.18 30.45 -7.24
C SER A 371 21.55 29.86 -6.92
N GLU A 372 21.61 28.67 -6.32
CA GLU A 372 22.86 27.99 -5.98
C GLU A 372 23.70 27.72 -7.23
N LYS A 373 23.05 27.24 -8.30
CA LYS A 373 23.73 27.00 -9.57
C LYS A 373 24.21 28.30 -10.20
N ALA A 374 23.37 29.34 -10.26
CA ALA A 374 23.69 30.62 -10.89
C ALA A 374 24.82 31.39 -10.18
N LEU A 375 24.89 31.30 -8.84
CA LEU A 375 25.89 31.99 -8.02
C LEU A 375 27.14 31.14 -7.76
N SER A 376 27.18 29.90 -8.23
CA SER A 376 28.38 29.07 -8.14
C SER A 376 29.51 29.62 -9.03
N THR A 377 30.75 29.24 -8.69
CA THR A 377 31.91 29.60 -9.51
C THR A 377 32.32 28.39 -10.34
N PRO A 378 32.33 28.48 -11.68
CA PRO A 378 32.79 27.37 -12.52
C PRO A 378 34.28 27.10 -12.25
N LEU A 379 34.71 25.84 -12.30
CA LEU A 379 36.10 25.45 -12.01
C LEU A 379 37.00 25.49 -13.24
N ASN A 380 36.42 25.34 -14.44
CA ASN A 380 37.14 25.27 -15.70
C ASN A 380 36.30 25.85 -16.86
N THR A 381 36.91 25.97 -18.04
CA THR A 381 36.29 26.51 -19.26
C THR A 381 35.04 25.72 -19.68
N ALA A 382 35.03 24.39 -19.54
CA ALA A 382 33.86 23.58 -19.93
C ALA A 382 32.66 23.84 -19.02
N GLU A 383 32.86 23.82 -17.70
CA GLU A 383 31.82 24.15 -16.70
C GLU A 383 31.32 25.58 -16.86
N LEU A 384 32.19 26.54 -17.20
CA LEU A 384 31.79 27.92 -17.48
C LEU A 384 30.80 28.00 -18.65
N MET A 385 31.06 27.26 -19.73
CA MET A 385 30.23 27.27 -20.94
C MET A 385 28.90 26.55 -20.72
N GLU A 386 28.91 25.42 -20.02
CA GLU A 386 27.70 24.69 -19.61
C GLU A 386 26.83 25.56 -18.71
N MET A 387 27.41 26.14 -17.65
CA MET A 387 26.72 26.99 -16.69
C MET A 387 26.07 28.21 -17.38
N LYS A 388 26.79 28.83 -18.33
CA LYS A 388 26.26 29.94 -19.14
C LYS A 388 25.05 29.51 -19.99
N ALA A 389 25.14 28.37 -20.68
CA ALA A 389 24.06 27.87 -21.52
C ALA A 389 22.82 27.47 -20.69
N ASP A 390 23.04 26.82 -19.55
CA ASP A 390 21.97 26.36 -18.67
C ASP A 390 21.19 27.52 -18.06
N ILE A 391 21.86 28.53 -17.51
CA ILE A 391 21.17 29.68 -16.91
C ILE A 391 20.47 30.52 -17.98
N GLN A 392 21.03 30.63 -19.20
CA GLN A 392 20.31 31.26 -20.32
C GLN A 392 19.02 30.53 -20.67
N LYS A 393 19.04 29.19 -20.67
CA LYS A 393 17.82 28.38 -20.88
C LYS A 393 16.80 28.60 -19.77
N VAL A 394 17.25 28.61 -18.50
CA VAL A 394 16.40 28.85 -17.32
C VAL A 394 15.72 30.21 -17.43
N GLU A 395 16.47 31.27 -17.75
CA GLU A 395 15.95 32.64 -17.89
C GLU A 395 14.94 32.76 -19.06
N ALA A 396 15.19 32.05 -20.17
CA ALA A 396 14.34 32.11 -21.36
C ALA A 396 13.06 31.26 -21.29
N THR A 397 13.12 30.09 -20.65
CA THR A 397 12.03 29.09 -20.71
C THR A 397 11.48 28.77 -19.32
N ASP A 398 12.33 28.27 -18.41
CA ASP A 398 11.89 27.69 -17.14
C ASP A 398 11.26 28.75 -16.22
N MET A 399 11.77 30.00 -16.26
CA MET A 399 11.21 31.12 -15.52
C MET A 399 9.78 31.50 -15.95
N LEU A 400 9.37 31.22 -17.20
CA LEU A 400 8.00 31.45 -17.66
C LEU A 400 7.03 30.46 -17.01
N GLU A 401 7.44 29.19 -16.92
CA GLU A 401 6.66 28.14 -16.25
C GLU A 401 6.55 28.38 -14.75
N LEU A 402 7.68 28.70 -14.09
CA LEU A 402 7.70 29.05 -12.65
C LEU A 402 6.83 30.27 -12.35
N ARG A 403 6.80 31.26 -13.24
CA ARG A 403 5.91 32.43 -13.12
C ARG A 403 4.44 32.01 -13.20
N GLN A 404 4.07 31.11 -14.10
CA GLN A 404 2.68 30.64 -14.22
C GLN A 404 2.25 29.90 -12.95
N ARG A 405 3.07 28.96 -12.47
CA ARG A 405 2.83 28.25 -11.20
C ARG A 405 2.73 29.20 -9.99
N LEU A 406 3.53 30.27 -9.98
CA LEU A 406 3.45 31.33 -8.98
C LEU A 406 2.12 32.09 -9.03
N VAL A 407 1.58 32.36 -10.22
CA VAL A 407 0.26 33.00 -10.39
C VAL A 407 -0.84 32.08 -9.87
N ASP A 408 -0.78 30.78 -10.17
CA ASP A 408 -1.73 29.80 -9.68
C ASP A 408 -1.69 29.67 -8.15
N SER A 409 -0.49 29.63 -7.57
CA SER A 409 -0.28 29.71 -6.13
C SER A 409 -0.89 30.99 -5.53
N LYS A 410 -0.69 32.15 -6.17
CA LYS A 410 -1.30 33.42 -5.72
C LYS A 410 -2.83 33.35 -5.72
N ASN A 411 -3.43 32.80 -6.77
CA ASN A 411 -4.88 32.68 -6.90
C ASN A 411 -5.46 31.71 -5.87
N CYS A 412 -4.78 30.59 -5.64
CA CYS A 412 -5.10 29.63 -4.60
C CYS A 412 -5.02 30.28 -3.20
N LEU A 413 -3.96 31.04 -2.92
CA LEU A 413 -3.77 31.76 -1.66
C LEU A 413 -4.87 32.79 -1.40
N ALA A 414 -5.30 33.52 -2.44
CA ALA A 414 -6.36 34.53 -2.31
C ALA A 414 -7.67 33.93 -1.77
N PHE A 415 -8.04 32.73 -2.25
CA PHE A 415 -9.21 32.02 -1.73
C PHE A 415 -8.97 31.45 -0.32
N LEU A 416 -7.80 30.86 -0.06
CA LEU A 416 -7.50 30.26 1.24
C LEU A 416 -7.47 31.27 2.38
N ILE A 417 -7.11 32.54 2.12
CA ILE A 417 -7.15 33.63 3.13
C ILE A 417 -8.55 33.83 3.70
N GLU A 418 -9.60 33.62 2.91
CA GLU A 418 -10.99 33.76 3.34
C GLU A 418 -11.46 32.53 4.15
N CYS A 419 -10.80 31.39 4.00
CA CYS A 419 -11.27 30.09 4.50
C CYS A 419 -10.42 29.49 5.64
N VAL A 420 -9.17 29.93 5.80
CA VAL A 420 -8.17 29.28 6.67
C VAL A 420 -7.41 30.30 7.52
N ASN A 421 -7.17 29.93 8.78
CA ASN A 421 -6.24 30.65 9.65
C ASN A 421 -4.81 30.13 9.41
N PHE A 422 -3.94 30.98 8.86
CA PHE A 422 -2.56 30.63 8.56
C PHE A 422 -1.68 30.67 9.82
N SER A 423 -0.81 29.68 9.99
CA SER A 423 0.22 29.74 11.02
C SER A 423 1.33 30.72 10.62
N PRO A 424 2.15 31.21 11.57
CA PRO A 424 3.30 32.04 11.25
C PRO A 424 4.28 31.37 10.28
N ALA A 425 4.37 30.03 10.28
CA ALA A 425 5.21 29.29 9.34
C ALA A 425 4.64 29.33 7.92
N ASP A 426 3.33 29.22 7.77
CA ASP A 426 2.65 29.26 6.46
C ASP A 426 2.77 30.65 5.83
N ILE A 427 2.59 31.71 6.64
CA ILE A 427 2.76 33.09 6.18
C ILE A 427 4.20 33.30 5.68
N ARG A 428 5.20 32.80 6.42
CA ARG A 428 6.60 32.86 5.99
C ARG A 428 6.81 32.12 4.67
N LEU A 429 6.31 30.90 4.53
CA LEU A 429 6.44 30.12 3.30
C LEU A 429 5.84 30.86 2.10
N ASN A 430 4.61 31.35 2.23
CA ASN A 430 3.96 32.13 1.17
C ASN A 430 4.79 33.36 0.78
N ASN A 431 5.27 34.13 1.77
CA ASN A 431 6.12 35.28 1.53
C ASN A 431 7.44 34.91 0.85
N SER A 432 8.08 33.82 1.29
CA SER A 432 9.35 33.34 0.75
C SER A 432 9.27 33.02 -0.73
N VAL A 433 8.18 32.42 -1.22
CA VAL A 433 8.00 32.11 -2.64
C VAL A 433 7.99 33.40 -3.48
N PHE A 434 7.23 34.42 -3.08
CA PHE A 434 7.20 35.70 -3.80
C PHE A 434 8.53 36.45 -3.71
N GLN A 435 9.22 36.38 -2.56
CA GLN A 435 10.55 36.97 -2.38
C GLN A 435 11.62 36.27 -3.21
N TRP A 436 11.56 34.94 -3.39
CA TRP A 436 12.45 34.20 -4.27
C TRP A 436 12.31 34.68 -5.72
N TYR A 437 11.09 34.73 -6.24
CA TYR A 437 10.84 35.23 -7.59
C TYR A 437 11.30 36.68 -7.77
N GLY A 438 11.07 37.56 -6.78
CA GLY A 438 11.54 38.95 -6.81
C GLY A 438 13.07 39.10 -6.86
N ARG A 439 13.82 38.19 -6.20
CA ARG A 439 15.29 38.20 -6.17
C ARG A 439 15.94 37.60 -7.42
N MET A 440 15.22 36.85 -8.24
CA MET A 440 15.79 36.16 -9.41
C MET A 440 16.44 37.12 -10.42
N GLY A 441 15.89 38.32 -10.60
CA GLY A 441 16.49 39.33 -11.47
C GLY A 441 17.91 39.71 -11.03
N GLU A 442 18.09 39.99 -9.72
CA GLU A 442 19.40 40.33 -9.14
C GLU A 442 20.37 39.14 -9.20
N ILE A 443 19.88 37.92 -9.00
CA ILE A 443 20.69 36.69 -9.10
C ILE A 443 21.22 36.50 -10.53
N PHE A 444 20.39 36.72 -11.55
CA PHE A 444 20.83 36.63 -12.94
C PHE A 444 21.81 37.74 -13.32
N ASP A 445 21.68 38.94 -12.76
CA ASP A 445 22.66 40.02 -12.91
C ASP A 445 24.03 39.64 -12.31
N GLU A 446 24.05 39.08 -11.10
CA GLU A 446 25.31 38.63 -10.47
C GLU A 446 25.92 37.43 -11.24
N HIS A 447 25.09 36.51 -11.72
CA HIS A 447 25.53 35.41 -12.60
C HIS A 447 26.23 35.96 -13.87
N ARG A 448 25.63 36.95 -14.54
CA ARG A 448 26.24 37.59 -15.73
C ARG A 448 27.60 38.19 -15.40
N LYS A 449 27.77 38.76 -14.21
CA LYS A 449 29.05 39.31 -13.74
C LYS A 449 30.08 38.21 -13.47
N ILE A 450 29.70 37.14 -12.77
CA ILE A 450 30.58 35.98 -12.52
C ILE A 450 31.07 35.38 -13.85
N ILE A 451 30.15 35.15 -14.80
CA ILE A 451 30.50 34.62 -16.12
C ILE A 451 31.47 35.54 -16.84
N LYS A 452 31.24 36.87 -16.81
CA LYS A 452 32.13 37.84 -17.44
C LYS A 452 33.53 37.79 -16.83
N ASP A 453 33.65 37.95 -15.52
CA ASP A 453 34.93 37.99 -14.80
C ASP A 453 35.71 36.68 -14.98
N LYS A 454 35.03 35.53 -14.93
CA LYS A 454 35.64 34.21 -15.15
C LYS A 454 36.03 33.95 -16.59
N THR A 455 35.25 34.44 -17.55
CA THR A 455 35.61 34.39 -18.98
C THR A 455 36.91 35.13 -19.21
N GLU A 456 37.04 36.36 -18.71
CA GLU A 456 38.26 37.16 -18.84
C GLU A 456 39.45 36.44 -18.18
N GLN A 457 39.29 35.94 -16.94
CA GLN A 457 40.33 35.21 -16.22
C GLN A 457 40.81 33.96 -16.96
N TYR A 458 39.89 33.13 -17.48
CA TYR A 458 40.25 31.89 -18.18
C TYR A 458 40.84 32.14 -19.56
N GLN A 459 40.39 33.18 -20.27
CA GLN A 459 41.00 33.60 -21.53
C GLN A 459 42.45 34.09 -21.33
N GLU A 460 42.73 34.89 -20.30
CA GLU A 460 44.10 35.31 -19.97
C GLU A 460 44.98 34.13 -19.56
N ALA A 461 44.47 33.23 -18.71
CA ALA A 461 45.19 32.03 -18.29
C ALA A 461 45.47 31.07 -19.46
N LEU A 462 44.54 30.93 -20.42
CA LEU A 462 44.73 30.12 -21.62
C LEU A 462 45.84 30.70 -22.51
N LYS A 463 45.83 32.01 -22.77
CA LYS A 463 46.90 32.69 -23.54
C LYS A 463 48.28 32.45 -22.92
N PHE A 464 48.39 32.66 -21.61
CA PHE A 464 49.64 32.45 -20.89
C PHE A 464 50.12 30.99 -20.96
N ARG A 465 49.22 30.01 -20.80
CA ARG A 465 49.55 28.58 -20.95
C ARG A 465 50.00 28.25 -22.38
N CYS A 466 49.35 28.80 -23.40
CA CYS A 466 49.75 28.62 -24.80
C CYS A 466 51.15 29.18 -25.06
N GLU A 467 51.46 30.39 -24.54
CA GLU A 467 52.79 31.01 -24.64
C GLU A 467 53.88 30.15 -23.96
N GLN A 468 53.64 29.72 -22.72
CA GLN A 468 54.57 28.84 -21.99
C GLN A 468 54.78 27.51 -22.70
N PHE A 469 53.74 26.96 -23.33
CA PHE A 469 53.86 25.70 -24.06
C PHE A 469 54.73 25.83 -25.32
N VAL A 470 54.75 27.00 -25.97
CA VAL A 470 55.69 27.26 -27.06
C VAL A 470 57.15 27.21 -26.55
N GLU A 471 57.43 27.83 -25.40
CA GLU A 471 58.76 27.75 -24.76
C GLU A 471 59.12 26.31 -24.34
N GLU A 472 58.14 25.54 -23.85
CA GLU A 472 58.30 24.11 -23.53
C GLU A 472 58.70 23.30 -24.78
N LEU A 473 58.05 23.53 -25.92
CA LEU A 473 58.40 22.92 -27.20
C LEU A 473 59.78 23.35 -27.71
N GLU A 474 60.20 24.61 -27.50
CA GLU A 474 61.57 25.05 -27.81
C GLU A 474 62.62 24.31 -26.96
N SER A 475 62.34 24.05 -25.68
CA SER A 475 63.20 23.24 -24.83
C SER A 475 63.30 21.78 -25.34
N TYR A 476 62.20 21.21 -25.81
CA TYR A 476 62.21 19.87 -26.42
C TYR A 476 63.00 19.83 -27.72
N ALA A 477 62.93 20.88 -28.55
CA ALA A 477 63.76 20.99 -29.75
C ALA A 477 65.26 20.97 -29.40
N LYS A 478 65.70 21.75 -28.39
CA LYS A 478 67.09 21.74 -27.91
C LYS A 478 67.52 20.38 -27.38
N GLN A 479 66.64 19.68 -26.66
CA GLN A 479 66.93 18.31 -26.19
C GLN A 479 67.09 17.32 -27.35
N VAL A 480 66.36 17.48 -28.46
CA VAL A 480 66.57 16.66 -29.67
C VAL A 480 67.92 16.96 -30.33
N GLU A 481 68.37 18.21 -30.32
CA GLU A 481 69.69 18.58 -30.86
C GLU A 481 70.84 17.88 -30.12
N GLU A 482 70.74 17.70 -28.80
CA GLU A 482 71.75 17.00 -27.99
C GLU A 482 72.07 15.60 -28.51
N PHE A 483 71.11 14.89 -29.11
CA PHE A 483 71.33 13.53 -29.62
C PHE A 483 72.32 13.46 -30.78
N HIS A 484 72.61 14.57 -31.48
CA HIS A 484 73.67 14.62 -32.50
C HIS A 484 75.07 14.42 -31.89
N THR A 485 75.23 14.73 -30.61
CA THR A 485 76.51 14.60 -29.89
C THR A 485 76.73 13.21 -29.30
N PHE A 486 75.69 12.36 -29.27
CA PHE A 486 75.77 11.02 -28.68
C PHE A 486 76.33 10.03 -29.71
N GLY A 487 77.38 9.31 -29.31
CA GLY A 487 78.16 8.44 -30.20
C GLY A 487 78.77 7.21 -29.54
N ASP A 488 78.67 7.06 -28.22
CA ASP A 488 79.28 5.95 -27.49
C ASP A 488 78.29 4.79 -27.28
N LEU A 489 78.65 3.61 -27.75
CA LEU A 489 77.86 2.38 -27.58
C LEU A 489 77.77 1.91 -26.14
N LEU A 490 78.72 2.27 -25.27
CA LEU A 490 78.67 1.91 -23.85
C LEU A 490 77.54 2.64 -23.10
N ASP A 491 77.16 3.82 -23.58
CA ASP A 491 76.12 4.67 -22.99
C ASP A 491 74.76 4.56 -23.69
N VAL A 492 74.61 3.65 -24.66
CA VAL A 492 73.38 3.52 -25.48
C VAL A 492 72.11 3.30 -24.63
N GLN A 493 72.20 2.61 -23.49
CA GLN A 493 71.08 2.45 -22.56
C GLN A 493 70.61 3.80 -21.97
N ARG A 494 71.57 4.67 -21.64
CA ARG A 494 71.30 6.02 -21.12
C ARG A 494 70.69 6.91 -22.21
N TYR A 495 71.18 6.80 -23.44
CA TYR A 495 70.64 7.53 -24.59
C TYR A 495 69.20 7.09 -24.90
N LEU A 496 68.91 5.78 -24.84
CA LEU A 496 67.57 5.24 -24.97
C LEU A 496 66.60 5.82 -23.94
N GLN A 497 66.99 5.81 -22.65
CA GLN A 497 66.15 6.38 -21.59
C GLN A 497 65.85 7.87 -21.83
N LYS A 498 66.86 8.65 -22.23
CA LYS A 498 66.65 10.07 -22.58
C LYS A 498 65.67 10.23 -23.74
N ALA A 499 65.80 9.42 -24.80
CA ALA A 499 64.92 9.46 -25.97
C ALA A 499 63.48 9.07 -25.61
N GLN A 500 63.28 8.03 -24.80
CA GLN A 500 61.95 7.58 -24.34
C GLN A 500 61.26 8.61 -23.45
N VAL A 501 62.00 9.25 -22.53
CA VAL A 501 61.47 10.34 -21.69
C VAL A 501 61.02 11.51 -22.56
N LEU A 502 61.82 11.89 -23.56
CA LEU A 502 61.46 12.98 -24.47
C LEU A 502 60.27 12.61 -25.36
N ASN A 503 60.21 11.37 -25.85
CA ASN A 503 59.06 10.85 -26.60
C ASN A 503 57.76 10.92 -25.79
N SER A 504 57.81 10.46 -24.53
CA SER A 504 56.66 10.50 -23.61
C SER A 504 56.19 11.93 -23.35
N LYS A 505 57.12 12.89 -23.25
CA LYS A 505 56.79 14.33 -23.15
C LYS A 505 56.14 14.87 -24.42
N LEU A 506 56.56 14.41 -25.60
CA LEU A 506 55.96 14.80 -26.89
C LEU A 506 54.57 14.19 -27.10
N ASP A 507 54.29 13.00 -26.54
CA ASP A 507 52.96 12.40 -26.54
C ASP A 507 52.02 13.16 -25.59
N ALA A 508 52.46 13.44 -24.36
CA ALA A 508 51.70 14.30 -23.44
C ALA A 508 51.47 15.71 -23.99
N ALA A 509 52.42 16.23 -24.78
CA ALA A 509 52.27 17.50 -25.50
C ALA A 509 51.16 17.44 -26.56
N ALA A 510 50.89 16.28 -27.18
CA ALA A 510 49.76 16.13 -28.10
C ALA A 510 48.42 16.26 -27.37
N ASP A 511 48.28 15.58 -26.22
CA ASP A 511 47.07 15.68 -25.39
C ASP A 511 46.84 17.11 -24.89
N LYS A 512 47.91 17.82 -24.50
CA LYS A 512 47.83 19.25 -24.13
C LYS A 512 47.32 20.12 -25.29
N ILE A 513 47.74 19.86 -26.52
CA ILE A 513 47.29 20.60 -27.71
C ILE A 513 45.79 20.40 -27.91
N ASP A 514 45.30 19.17 -27.80
CA ASP A 514 43.87 18.88 -27.95
C ASP A 514 43.03 19.58 -26.87
N GLN A 515 43.54 19.64 -25.63
CA GLN A 515 42.90 20.39 -24.55
C GLN A 515 42.86 21.90 -24.82
N PHE A 516 43.97 22.50 -25.26
CA PHE A 516 43.99 23.92 -25.64
C PHE A 516 43.02 24.22 -26.77
N ASN A 517 43.03 23.40 -27.83
CA ASN A 517 42.14 23.59 -28.97
C ASN A 517 40.66 23.52 -28.57
N ALA A 518 40.29 22.60 -27.68
CA ALA A 518 38.92 22.51 -27.16
C ALA A 518 38.53 23.76 -26.35
N GLU A 519 39.43 24.29 -25.51
CA GLU A 519 39.19 25.54 -24.78
C GLU A 519 39.12 26.76 -25.73
N GLU A 520 39.99 26.83 -26.74
CA GLU A 520 39.98 27.89 -27.75
C GLU A 520 38.69 27.88 -28.57
N GLU A 521 38.25 26.71 -29.06
CA GLU A 521 37.00 26.55 -29.79
C GLU A 521 35.78 26.92 -28.93
N ALA A 522 35.79 26.55 -27.65
CA ALA A 522 34.73 26.94 -26.70
C ALA A 522 34.61 28.47 -26.58
N PHE A 523 35.73 29.21 -26.58
CA PHE A 523 35.72 30.67 -26.59
C PHE A 523 35.48 31.28 -27.99
N GLY A 524 35.30 30.47 -29.02
CA GLY A 524 35.15 30.90 -30.42
C GLY A 524 36.44 31.41 -31.05
N TRP A 525 37.60 31.03 -30.51
CA TRP A 525 38.91 31.32 -31.09
C TRP A 525 39.25 30.32 -32.20
N VAL A 526 40.21 30.67 -33.03
CA VAL A 526 40.75 29.75 -34.05
C VAL A 526 41.76 28.83 -33.38
N PRO A 527 41.63 27.49 -33.48
CA PRO A 527 42.56 26.56 -32.86
C PRO A 527 44.02 26.79 -33.26
N SER A 528 44.90 26.86 -32.27
CA SER A 528 46.32 27.07 -32.41
C SER A 528 47.01 25.82 -32.98
N VAL A 529 47.95 26.03 -33.92
CA VAL A 529 48.66 24.92 -34.59
C VAL A 529 50.11 24.88 -34.13
N TYR A 530 50.57 23.72 -33.66
CA TYR A 530 51.92 23.53 -33.11
C TYR A 530 52.78 22.59 -33.99
N PRO A 531 53.16 23.00 -35.21
CA PRO A 531 53.92 22.15 -36.14
C PRO A 531 55.30 21.74 -35.60
N GLN A 532 55.85 22.53 -34.67
CA GLN A 532 57.13 22.27 -34.02
C GLN A 532 57.14 20.93 -33.27
N ARG A 533 56.05 20.53 -32.58
CA ARG A 533 55.96 19.22 -31.91
C ARG A 533 56.22 18.07 -32.89
N LYS A 534 55.57 18.12 -34.06
CA LYS A 534 55.75 17.11 -35.11
C LYS A 534 57.17 17.11 -35.67
N LYS A 535 57.77 18.29 -35.91
CA LYS A 535 59.17 18.39 -36.33
C LYS A 535 60.14 17.75 -35.33
N ILE A 536 59.94 18.00 -34.03
CA ILE A 536 60.75 17.43 -32.95
C ILE A 536 60.58 15.91 -32.91
N GLN A 537 59.34 15.42 -33.02
CA GLN A 537 59.03 13.99 -33.08
C GLN A 537 59.70 13.30 -34.27
N ASP A 538 59.59 13.88 -35.46
CA ASP A 538 60.17 13.34 -36.69
C ASP A 538 61.71 13.32 -36.61
N ALA A 539 62.32 14.31 -35.95
CA ALA A 539 63.77 14.36 -35.72
C ALA A 539 64.25 13.37 -34.64
N LEU A 540 63.46 13.10 -33.59
CA LEU A 540 63.80 12.16 -32.51
C LEU A 540 63.65 10.69 -32.94
N ASN A 541 62.63 10.38 -33.75
CA ASN A 541 62.23 9.02 -34.11
C ASN A 541 63.39 8.13 -34.64
N PRO A 542 64.28 8.59 -35.54
CA PRO A 542 65.41 7.80 -35.99
C PRO A 542 66.37 7.42 -34.86
N TYR A 543 66.66 8.37 -33.95
CA TYR A 543 67.57 8.15 -32.82
C TYR A 543 66.98 7.17 -31.82
N LEU A 544 65.69 7.32 -31.48
CA LEU A 544 64.97 6.39 -30.62
C LEU A 544 65.04 4.96 -31.18
N ARG A 545 64.71 4.78 -32.46
CA ARG A 545 64.77 3.47 -33.14
C ARG A 545 66.18 2.88 -33.15
N LEU A 546 67.22 3.70 -33.34
CA LEU A 546 68.60 3.24 -33.28
C LEU A 546 68.95 2.69 -31.89
N TYR A 547 68.64 3.44 -30.83
CA TYR A 547 68.98 3.02 -29.47
C TYR A 547 68.16 1.81 -29.03
N GLU A 548 66.86 1.75 -29.34
CA GLU A 548 66.02 0.57 -29.11
C GLU A 548 66.61 -0.65 -29.79
N THR A 549 66.90 -0.54 -31.09
CA THR A 549 67.47 -1.63 -31.89
C THR A 549 68.82 -2.10 -31.32
N ALA A 550 69.69 -1.17 -30.91
CA ALA A 550 71.00 -1.49 -30.36
C ALA A 550 70.92 -2.18 -28.99
N VAL A 551 70.05 -1.70 -28.08
CA VAL A 551 69.83 -2.31 -26.77
C VAL A 551 69.19 -3.68 -26.91
N GLU A 552 68.12 -3.79 -27.70
CA GLU A 552 67.41 -5.05 -27.92
C GLU A 552 68.32 -6.11 -28.54
N PHE A 553 69.06 -5.75 -29.60
CA PHE A 553 70.00 -6.67 -30.21
C PHE A 553 71.09 -7.10 -29.23
N SER A 554 71.68 -6.18 -28.46
CA SER A 554 72.71 -6.52 -27.47
C SER A 554 72.18 -7.51 -26.41
N ALA A 555 70.98 -7.27 -25.89
CA ALA A 555 70.34 -8.16 -24.91
C ALA A 555 70.00 -9.53 -25.51
N LYS A 556 69.39 -9.56 -26.70
CA LYS A 556 69.03 -10.81 -27.39
C LYS A 556 70.25 -11.59 -27.86
N HIS A 557 71.25 -10.92 -28.41
CA HIS A 557 72.53 -11.52 -28.78
C HIS A 557 73.15 -12.23 -27.59
N LYS A 558 73.26 -11.55 -26.44
CA LYS A 558 73.76 -12.14 -25.19
C LYS A 558 72.93 -13.37 -24.78
N TRP A 559 71.61 -13.29 -24.84
CA TRP A 559 70.72 -14.41 -24.54
C TRP A 559 70.92 -15.59 -25.50
N TRP A 560 71.00 -15.34 -26.80
CA TRP A 560 71.20 -16.38 -27.81
C TRP A 560 72.56 -17.05 -27.68
N THR A 561 73.62 -16.30 -27.35
CA THR A 561 74.99 -16.84 -27.25
C THR A 561 75.29 -17.50 -25.91
N GLU A 562 74.93 -16.85 -24.79
CA GLU A 562 75.27 -17.28 -23.43
C GLU A 562 74.15 -18.07 -22.74
N GLY A 563 72.94 -18.09 -23.32
CA GLY A 563 71.82 -18.85 -22.78
C GLY A 563 71.93 -20.36 -23.04
N PRO A 564 71.10 -21.17 -22.36
CA PRO A 564 71.06 -22.61 -22.58
C PRO A 564 70.68 -22.95 -24.02
N TYR A 565 71.51 -23.72 -24.73
CA TYR A 565 71.36 -23.97 -26.16
C TYR A 565 69.98 -24.55 -26.53
N HIS A 566 69.42 -25.42 -25.68
CA HIS A 566 68.15 -26.11 -25.89
C HIS A 566 66.91 -25.19 -25.77
N LYS A 567 67.08 -23.95 -25.29
CA LYS A 567 65.99 -22.95 -25.21
C LYS A 567 66.06 -21.91 -26.34
N VAL A 568 67.10 -21.96 -27.17
CA VAL A 568 67.26 -21.05 -28.30
C VAL A 568 66.45 -21.59 -29.47
N ASN A 569 65.44 -20.84 -29.91
CA ASN A 569 64.66 -21.18 -31.11
C ASN A 569 65.39 -20.63 -32.34
N PRO A 570 65.97 -21.50 -33.19
CA PRO A 570 66.82 -21.05 -34.29
C PRO A 570 66.07 -20.23 -35.36
N ASP A 571 64.81 -20.56 -35.66
CA ASP A 571 63.98 -19.83 -36.63
C ASP A 571 63.65 -18.41 -36.17
N GLN A 572 63.41 -18.25 -34.86
CA GLN A 572 63.17 -16.93 -34.27
C GLN A 572 64.44 -16.08 -34.30
N VAL A 573 65.62 -16.68 -34.06
CA VAL A 573 66.90 -15.98 -34.13
C VAL A 573 67.14 -15.46 -35.56
N GLU A 574 66.93 -16.29 -36.58
CA GLU A 574 67.09 -15.88 -37.99
C GLU A 574 66.16 -14.72 -38.36
N THR A 575 64.89 -14.80 -37.95
CA THR A 575 63.89 -13.77 -38.19
C THR A 575 64.27 -12.45 -37.53
N ASP A 576 64.63 -12.48 -36.24
CA ASP A 576 64.98 -11.29 -35.47
C ASP A 576 66.26 -10.63 -36.01
N VAL A 577 67.31 -11.41 -36.28
CA VAL A 577 68.56 -10.93 -36.88
C VAL A 577 68.31 -10.31 -38.26
N GLY A 578 67.45 -10.92 -39.08
CA GLY A 578 67.03 -10.37 -40.37
C GLY A 578 66.24 -9.06 -40.26
N ASN A 579 65.45 -8.89 -39.19
CA ASN A 579 64.74 -7.65 -38.90
C ASN A 579 65.69 -6.55 -38.44
N TYR A 580 66.61 -6.86 -37.52
CA TYR A 580 67.62 -5.91 -37.04
C TYR A 580 68.53 -5.45 -38.18
N TRP A 581 68.99 -6.37 -39.03
CA TRP A 581 69.81 -6.04 -40.20
C TRP A 581 69.08 -5.07 -41.15
N ARG A 582 67.83 -5.36 -41.53
CA ARG A 582 67.04 -4.48 -42.41
C ARG A 582 66.73 -3.13 -41.77
N GLY A 583 66.48 -3.10 -40.46
CA GLY A 583 66.21 -1.88 -39.71
C GLY A 583 67.43 -0.97 -39.66
N LEU A 584 68.58 -1.52 -39.29
CA LEU A 584 69.85 -0.79 -39.25
C LEU A 584 70.29 -0.31 -40.63
N TYR A 585 70.13 -1.13 -41.67
CA TYR A 585 70.43 -0.73 -43.06
C TYR A 585 69.60 0.49 -43.52
N LYS A 586 68.33 0.60 -43.07
CA LYS A 586 67.52 1.80 -43.32
C LYS A 586 68.02 3.00 -42.52
N LEU A 587 68.35 2.80 -41.24
CA LEU A 587 68.86 3.86 -40.37
C LEU A 587 70.20 4.42 -40.86
N GLU A 588 71.08 3.60 -41.44
CA GLU A 588 72.34 4.06 -42.04
C GLU A 588 72.10 5.09 -43.16
N LYS A 589 71.03 4.94 -43.94
CA LYS A 589 70.66 5.92 -44.98
C LYS A 589 70.10 7.21 -44.39
N VAL A 590 69.39 7.11 -43.26
CA VAL A 590 68.79 8.26 -42.58
C VAL A 590 69.87 9.11 -41.91
N PHE A 591 70.84 8.49 -41.24
CA PHE A 591 71.90 9.20 -40.50
C PHE A 591 73.08 9.70 -41.34
N HIS A 592 72.94 9.83 -42.66
CA HIS A 592 74.03 10.31 -43.51
C HIS A 592 74.62 11.66 -43.07
N ASP A 593 73.79 12.54 -42.50
CA ASP A 593 74.15 13.87 -41.99
C ASP A 593 74.51 13.89 -40.49
N SER A 594 74.48 12.74 -39.78
CA SER A 594 74.80 12.63 -38.35
C SER A 594 75.96 11.65 -38.12
N PRO A 595 77.22 12.13 -38.12
CA PRO A 595 78.41 11.27 -38.10
C PRO A 595 78.46 10.29 -36.92
N ASN A 596 78.07 10.74 -35.71
CA ASN A 596 78.11 9.92 -34.50
C ASN A 596 77.06 8.80 -34.52
N ALA A 597 75.82 9.14 -34.87
CA ALA A 597 74.74 8.17 -34.99
C ALA A 597 74.99 7.18 -36.13
N LEU A 598 75.55 7.64 -37.25
CA LEU A 598 75.94 6.77 -38.36
C LEU A 598 77.05 5.80 -37.95
N ALA A 599 78.06 6.26 -37.22
CA ALA A 599 79.13 5.41 -36.70
C ALA A 599 78.60 4.33 -35.75
N MET A 600 77.70 4.69 -34.83
CA MET A 600 77.01 3.70 -33.97
C MET A 600 76.18 2.72 -34.79
N THR A 601 75.37 3.21 -35.73
CA THR A 601 74.51 2.36 -36.58
C THR A 601 75.35 1.34 -37.33
N LYS A 602 76.44 1.78 -37.98
CA LYS A 602 77.37 0.88 -38.70
C LYS A 602 78.02 -0.14 -37.79
N LYS A 603 78.40 0.24 -36.57
CA LYS A 603 79.02 -0.67 -35.62
C LYS A 603 78.04 -1.74 -35.14
N VAL A 604 76.80 -1.37 -34.79
CA VAL A 604 75.76 -2.35 -34.45
C VAL A 604 75.41 -3.22 -35.67
N HIS A 605 75.33 -2.64 -36.86
CA HIS A 605 75.08 -3.37 -38.11
C HIS A 605 76.18 -4.41 -38.40
N SER A 606 77.46 -4.07 -38.21
CA SER A 606 78.59 -5.01 -38.30
C SER A 606 78.46 -6.15 -37.30
N MET A 607 78.09 -5.87 -36.05
CA MET A 607 77.88 -6.93 -35.04
C MET A 607 76.74 -7.88 -35.42
N VAL A 608 75.65 -7.34 -35.99
CA VAL A 608 74.54 -8.15 -36.52
C VAL A 608 75.01 -8.99 -37.71
N GLU A 609 75.81 -8.42 -38.60
CA GLU A 609 76.34 -9.10 -39.80
C GLU A 609 77.33 -10.21 -39.45
N GLU A 610 78.20 -10.00 -38.46
CA GLU A 610 79.09 -11.02 -37.90
C GLU A 610 78.29 -12.17 -37.28
N PHE A 611 77.29 -11.86 -36.43
CA PHE A 611 76.46 -12.89 -35.80
C PHE A 611 75.62 -13.68 -36.82
N LYS A 612 75.16 -13.02 -37.89
CA LYS A 612 74.38 -13.63 -38.97
C LYS A 612 75.11 -14.82 -39.63
N GLN A 613 76.44 -14.84 -39.63
CA GLN A 613 77.24 -15.93 -40.21
C GLN A 613 77.08 -17.26 -39.45
N TYR A 614 76.73 -17.21 -38.16
CA TYR A 614 76.56 -18.40 -37.32
C TYR A 614 75.14 -18.97 -37.34
N ILE A 615 74.18 -18.30 -37.99
CA ILE A 615 72.78 -18.75 -38.06
C ILE A 615 72.63 -20.18 -38.60
N PRO A 616 73.31 -20.60 -39.70
CA PRO A 616 73.22 -21.97 -40.18
C PRO A 616 73.68 -23.01 -39.14
N LEU A 617 74.71 -22.67 -38.35
CA LEU A 617 75.20 -23.56 -37.29
C LEU A 617 74.18 -23.66 -36.16
N ILE A 618 73.57 -22.53 -35.76
CA ILE A 618 72.50 -22.47 -34.74
C ILE A 618 71.29 -23.32 -35.17
N GLN A 619 70.87 -23.22 -36.44
CA GLN A 619 69.80 -24.05 -37.02
C GLN A 619 70.07 -25.56 -36.86
N VAL A 620 71.32 -25.96 -37.03
CA VAL A 620 71.71 -27.37 -36.90
C VAL A 620 71.75 -27.82 -35.44
N ILE A 621 72.48 -27.10 -34.56
CA ILE A 621 72.77 -27.56 -33.18
C ILE A 621 71.64 -27.31 -32.18
N CYS A 622 70.80 -26.29 -32.42
CA CYS A 622 69.65 -25.98 -31.57
C CYS A 622 68.37 -26.66 -32.06
N ASN A 623 68.48 -27.64 -32.97
CA ASN A 623 67.33 -28.39 -33.42
C ASN A 623 66.75 -29.24 -32.26
N PRO A 624 65.48 -29.00 -31.85
CA PRO A 624 64.86 -29.71 -30.74
C PRO A 624 64.66 -31.22 -31.00
N GLY A 625 64.75 -31.67 -32.27
CA GLY A 625 64.65 -33.08 -32.65
C GLY A 625 65.93 -33.90 -32.41
N LEU A 626 67.01 -33.27 -31.94
CA LEU A 626 68.28 -33.96 -31.71
C LEU A 626 68.26 -34.84 -30.45
N HIS A 627 68.06 -36.14 -30.66
CA HIS A 627 68.21 -37.19 -29.66
C HIS A 627 69.67 -37.66 -29.50
N PRO A 628 70.03 -38.39 -28.42
CA PRO A 628 71.39 -38.88 -28.20
C PRO A 628 72.04 -39.60 -29.40
N ARG A 629 71.25 -40.33 -30.20
CA ARG A 629 71.69 -40.97 -31.45
C ARG A 629 72.23 -39.98 -32.50
N HIS A 630 71.61 -38.80 -32.61
CA HIS A 630 72.00 -37.76 -33.57
C HIS A 630 73.30 -37.11 -33.14
N TRP A 631 73.45 -36.83 -31.84
CA TRP A 631 74.69 -36.31 -31.27
C TRP A 631 75.87 -37.29 -31.42
N GLU A 632 75.63 -38.60 -31.29
CA GLU A 632 76.64 -39.64 -31.52
C GLU A 632 77.06 -39.71 -33.00
N ALA A 633 76.09 -39.59 -33.93
CA ALA A 633 76.36 -39.51 -35.36
C ALA A 633 77.18 -38.26 -35.73
N MET A 634 76.83 -37.09 -35.16
CA MET A 634 77.61 -35.86 -35.34
C MET A 634 79.02 -35.98 -34.72
N SER A 635 79.14 -36.60 -33.53
CA SER A 635 80.44 -36.85 -32.87
C SER A 635 81.35 -37.75 -33.71
N THR A 636 80.77 -38.74 -34.41
CA THR A 636 81.50 -39.64 -35.31
C THR A 636 82.04 -38.92 -36.54
N ILE A 637 81.30 -37.94 -37.07
CA ILE A 637 81.71 -37.13 -38.22
C ILE A 637 82.93 -36.27 -37.90
N VAL A 638 82.95 -35.69 -36.69
CA VAL A 638 83.97 -34.74 -36.25
C VAL A 638 85.15 -35.41 -35.56
N GLY A 639 84.96 -36.62 -35.03
CA GLY A 639 86.02 -37.43 -34.42
C GLY A 639 86.25 -37.15 -32.92
N TYR A 640 85.43 -36.32 -32.29
CA TYR A 640 85.41 -36.11 -30.84
C TYR A 640 83.97 -35.94 -30.32
N PRO A 641 83.72 -36.15 -29.00
CA PRO A 641 82.38 -36.09 -28.45
C PRO A 641 81.76 -34.68 -28.51
N LEU A 642 80.62 -34.56 -29.18
CA LEU A 642 79.80 -33.34 -29.28
C LEU A 642 78.57 -33.35 -28.36
N LYS A 643 78.45 -34.36 -27.50
CA LYS A 643 77.29 -34.53 -26.63
C LYS A 643 77.12 -33.30 -25.73
N PRO A 644 75.98 -32.58 -25.78
CA PRO A 644 75.75 -31.43 -24.92
C PRO A 644 75.67 -31.83 -23.44
N SER A 645 76.23 -30.99 -22.58
CA SER A 645 75.99 -30.97 -21.14
C SER A 645 74.82 -30.02 -20.80
N ASP A 646 74.29 -30.12 -19.59
CA ASP A 646 73.19 -29.25 -19.13
C ASP A 646 73.56 -27.75 -19.14
N ASP A 647 74.86 -27.43 -19.04
CA ASP A 647 75.42 -26.06 -19.08
C ASP A 647 75.87 -25.62 -20.50
N SER A 648 75.59 -26.40 -21.54
CA SER A 648 76.02 -26.06 -22.90
C SER A 648 75.29 -24.81 -23.44
N THR A 649 76.05 -23.93 -24.10
CA THR A 649 75.54 -22.69 -24.70
C THR A 649 75.84 -22.67 -26.20
N VAL A 650 75.15 -21.83 -26.97
CA VAL A 650 75.43 -21.69 -28.40
C VAL A 650 76.88 -21.26 -28.64
N PHE A 651 77.42 -20.39 -27.79
CA PHE A 651 78.81 -19.94 -27.87
C PHE A 651 79.81 -21.09 -27.70
N SER A 652 79.49 -22.06 -26.83
CA SER A 652 80.34 -23.24 -26.65
C SER A 652 80.50 -24.06 -27.94
N PHE A 653 79.46 -24.12 -28.78
CA PHE A 653 79.51 -24.81 -30.07
C PHE A 653 80.13 -23.96 -31.19
N ILE A 654 79.89 -22.65 -31.21
CA ILE A 654 80.56 -21.73 -32.15
C ILE A 654 82.09 -21.80 -31.96
N HIS A 655 82.58 -21.90 -30.71
CA HIS A 655 84.01 -22.05 -30.42
C HIS A 655 84.62 -23.38 -30.84
N MET A 656 83.82 -24.41 -31.10
CA MET A 656 84.30 -25.70 -31.60
C MET A 656 84.60 -25.68 -33.10
N ASN A 657 84.33 -24.57 -33.79
CA ASN A 657 84.61 -24.34 -35.21
C ASN A 657 84.03 -25.46 -36.10
N LEU A 658 82.72 -25.70 -35.95
CA LEU A 658 81.97 -26.80 -36.56
C LEU A 658 81.49 -26.49 -37.99
N GLU A 659 81.68 -25.25 -38.45
CA GLU A 659 81.28 -24.73 -39.76
C GLU A 659 81.79 -25.59 -40.95
N PRO A 660 83.02 -26.15 -40.94
CA PRO A 660 83.48 -27.00 -42.05
C PRO A 660 82.72 -28.32 -42.19
N PHE A 661 81.98 -28.74 -41.16
CA PHE A 661 81.21 -29.99 -41.15
C PHE A 661 79.71 -29.78 -41.34
N LEU A 662 79.29 -28.52 -41.51
CA LEU A 662 77.89 -28.10 -41.49
C LEU A 662 77.03 -28.83 -42.54
N ASP A 663 77.50 -28.95 -43.78
CA ASP A 663 76.83 -29.71 -44.85
C ASP A 663 76.51 -31.16 -44.45
N ARG A 664 77.37 -31.79 -43.65
CA ARG A 664 77.16 -33.18 -43.17
C ARG A 664 76.24 -33.24 -41.96
N PHE A 665 76.21 -32.19 -41.15
CA PHE A 665 75.32 -32.08 -40.00
C PHE A 665 73.90 -31.71 -40.40
N GLU A 666 73.70 -30.93 -41.45
CA GLU A 666 72.39 -30.59 -41.99
C GLU A 666 71.58 -31.85 -42.31
N GLY A 667 72.18 -32.87 -42.93
CA GLY A 667 71.49 -34.13 -43.21
C GLY A 667 71.06 -34.90 -41.95
N ILE A 668 71.85 -34.84 -40.87
CA ILE A 668 71.47 -35.44 -39.58
C ILE A 668 70.38 -34.62 -38.90
N SER A 669 70.51 -33.30 -38.92
CA SER A 669 69.54 -32.37 -38.33
C SER A 669 68.19 -32.45 -39.07
N GLU A 670 68.19 -32.56 -40.40
CA GLU A 670 66.96 -32.74 -41.17
C GLU A 670 66.27 -34.07 -40.81
N ALA A 671 67.03 -35.17 -40.74
CA ALA A 671 66.48 -36.45 -40.29
C ALA A 671 65.90 -36.35 -38.87
N ALA A 672 66.61 -35.69 -37.96
CA ALA A 672 66.15 -35.43 -36.60
C ALA A 672 64.85 -34.62 -36.55
N SER A 673 64.71 -33.59 -37.40
CA SER A 673 63.46 -32.81 -37.53
C SER A 673 62.30 -33.66 -38.04
N LYS A 674 62.54 -34.53 -39.03
CA LYS A 674 61.51 -35.44 -39.55
C LYS A 674 61.10 -36.46 -38.49
N GLU A 675 62.04 -37.03 -37.75
CA GLU A 675 61.75 -37.95 -36.64
C GLU A 675 60.97 -37.25 -35.51
N TYR A 676 61.38 -36.04 -35.13
CA TYR A 676 60.69 -35.25 -34.10
C TYR A 676 59.26 -34.89 -34.50
N SER A 677 59.01 -34.59 -35.77
CA SER A 677 57.67 -34.34 -36.27
C SER A 677 56.76 -35.57 -36.16
N LEU A 678 57.31 -36.78 -36.37
CA LEU A 678 56.57 -38.04 -36.19
C LEU A 678 56.31 -38.30 -34.70
N GLU A 679 57.30 -38.08 -33.84
CA GLU A 679 57.15 -38.19 -32.38
C GLU A 679 56.05 -37.25 -31.86
N LYS A 680 56.09 -35.97 -32.25
CA LYS A 680 55.07 -35.00 -31.82
C LYS A 680 53.68 -35.30 -32.36
N ALA A 681 53.57 -35.75 -33.60
CA ALA A 681 52.28 -36.18 -34.15
C ALA A 681 51.73 -37.42 -33.42
N MET A 682 52.59 -38.35 -33.01
CA MET A 682 52.21 -39.51 -32.20
C MET A 682 51.71 -39.09 -30.81
N ASP A 683 52.52 -38.32 -30.09
CA ASP A 683 52.19 -37.82 -28.75
C ASP A 683 50.87 -37.07 -28.77
N LYS A 684 50.69 -36.19 -29.76
CA LYS A 684 49.45 -35.44 -29.95
C LYS A 684 48.25 -36.35 -30.16
N MET A 685 48.35 -37.34 -31.05
CA MET A 685 47.25 -38.30 -31.24
C MET A 685 46.91 -39.03 -29.95
N MET A 686 47.90 -39.42 -29.14
CA MET A 686 47.66 -40.08 -27.86
C MET A 686 46.97 -39.16 -26.85
N THR A 687 47.44 -37.91 -26.71
CA THR A 687 46.83 -36.95 -25.76
C THR A 687 45.42 -36.53 -26.17
N GLU A 688 45.09 -36.52 -27.46
CA GLU A 688 43.73 -36.23 -27.94
C GLU A 688 42.70 -37.27 -27.48
N TRP A 689 43.12 -38.51 -27.17
CA TRP A 689 42.25 -39.52 -26.58
C TRP A 689 42.03 -39.36 -25.07
N ASP A 690 42.90 -38.65 -24.35
CA ASP A 690 42.81 -38.50 -22.90
C ASP A 690 41.52 -37.77 -22.46
N SER A 691 40.96 -36.92 -23.33
CA SER A 691 39.72 -36.18 -23.08
C SER A 691 38.47 -36.79 -23.71
N MET A 692 38.58 -37.95 -24.38
CA MET A 692 37.43 -38.61 -25.01
C MET A 692 36.67 -39.45 -23.98
N GLU A 693 35.38 -39.16 -23.81
CA GLU A 693 34.51 -39.85 -22.87
C GLU A 693 33.29 -40.44 -23.59
N PHE A 694 32.94 -41.69 -23.27
CA PHE A 694 31.72 -42.31 -23.78
C PHE A 694 30.49 -41.72 -23.06
N VAL A 695 29.58 -41.12 -23.83
CA VAL A 695 28.34 -40.56 -23.27
C VAL A 695 27.29 -41.66 -23.15
N ILE A 696 26.83 -41.90 -21.93
CA ILE A 696 25.75 -42.85 -21.63
C ILE A 696 24.52 -42.12 -21.10
N HIS A 697 23.34 -42.52 -21.57
CA HIS A 697 22.06 -41.92 -21.16
C HIS A 697 21.14 -42.95 -20.50
N PRO A 698 20.40 -42.56 -19.45
CA PRO A 698 19.36 -43.40 -18.87
C PRO A 698 18.30 -43.75 -19.92
N TYR A 699 17.99 -45.03 -20.08
CA TYR A 699 16.94 -45.47 -21.00
C TYR A 699 15.59 -45.52 -20.28
N ARG A 700 14.76 -44.48 -20.47
CA ARG A 700 13.41 -44.36 -19.89
C ARG A 700 13.44 -44.56 -18.36
N GLU A 701 12.34 -45.06 -17.78
CA GLU A 701 12.26 -45.48 -16.37
C GLU A 701 12.68 -46.95 -16.15
N SER A 702 13.47 -47.51 -17.07
CA SER A 702 13.81 -48.95 -17.04
C SER A 702 14.96 -49.30 -16.07
N GLY A 703 15.69 -48.30 -15.56
CA GLY A 703 16.82 -48.50 -14.64
C GLY A 703 18.12 -48.98 -15.30
N THR A 704 18.26 -48.86 -16.63
CA THR A 704 19.52 -49.12 -17.36
C THR A 704 19.92 -47.94 -18.25
N TYR A 705 21.10 -48.01 -18.85
CA TYR A 705 21.69 -46.95 -19.66
C TYR A 705 21.95 -47.45 -21.08
N ILE A 706 22.06 -46.53 -22.04
CA ILE A 706 22.45 -46.78 -23.42
C ILE A 706 23.56 -45.82 -23.82
N LEU A 707 24.44 -46.27 -24.70
CA LEU A 707 25.48 -45.48 -25.33
C LEU A 707 24.85 -44.49 -26.32
N SER A 708 25.27 -43.23 -26.29
CA SER A 708 24.78 -42.18 -27.17
C SER A 708 25.94 -41.35 -27.70
N SER A 709 25.69 -40.63 -28.80
CA SER A 709 26.58 -39.56 -29.27
C SER A 709 28.02 -40.01 -29.56
N VAL A 710 28.18 -41.18 -30.17
CA VAL A 710 29.48 -41.80 -30.48
C VAL A 710 30.10 -41.32 -31.79
N ASP A 711 29.41 -40.48 -32.57
CA ASP A 711 29.84 -40.04 -33.90
C ASP A 711 31.22 -39.36 -33.87
N ASP A 712 31.49 -38.52 -32.86
CA ASP A 712 32.77 -37.83 -32.70
C ASP A 712 33.90 -38.81 -32.34
N ILE A 713 33.62 -39.81 -31.50
CA ILE A 713 34.56 -40.86 -31.13
C ILE A 713 34.90 -41.70 -32.36
N GLN A 714 33.91 -42.04 -33.18
CA GLN A 714 34.08 -42.85 -34.38
C GLN A 714 34.84 -42.09 -35.48
N MET A 715 34.55 -40.79 -35.66
CA MET A 715 35.29 -39.92 -36.58
C MET A 715 36.77 -39.79 -36.15
N MET A 716 37.04 -39.56 -34.86
CA MET A 716 38.40 -39.49 -34.35
C MET A 716 39.15 -40.81 -34.51
N LEU A 717 38.46 -41.93 -34.29
CA LEU A 717 39.02 -43.28 -34.45
C LEU A 717 39.49 -43.53 -35.88
N ASP A 718 38.63 -43.26 -36.86
CA ASP A 718 38.94 -43.45 -38.28
C ASP A 718 40.11 -42.57 -38.74
N ASP A 719 40.11 -41.29 -38.34
CA ASP A 719 41.19 -40.35 -38.68
C ASP A 719 42.52 -40.77 -38.05
N HIS A 720 42.53 -41.18 -36.78
CA HIS A 720 43.75 -41.61 -36.09
C HIS A 720 44.29 -42.94 -36.62
N ILE A 721 43.43 -43.85 -37.10
CA ILE A 721 43.86 -45.07 -37.80
C ILE A 721 44.58 -44.72 -39.10
N ILE A 722 43.98 -43.87 -39.95
CA ILE A 722 44.57 -43.45 -41.23
C ILE A 722 45.88 -42.69 -41.02
N LYS A 723 45.92 -41.75 -40.06
CA LYS A 723 47.14 -41.00 -39.71
C LYS A 723 48.24 -41.93 -39.23
N THR A 724 47.94 -42.87 -38.34
CA THR A 724 48.90 -43.85 -37.82
C THR A 724 49.46 -44.72 -38.95
N GLN A 725 48.61 -45.22 -39.85
CA GLN A 725 49.03 -45.99 -41.03
C GLN A 725 49.93 -45.17 -41.96
N THR A 726 49.59 -43.90 -42.19
CA THR A 726 50.39 -42.97 -43.01
C THR A 726 51.76 -42.73 -42.40
N MET A 727 51.83 -42.49 -41.08
CA MET A 727 53.08 -42.27 -40.36
C MET A 727 53.97 -43.51 -40.37
N ARG A 728 53.39 -44.72 -40.32
CA ARG A 728 54.11 -45.99 -40.49
C ARG A 728 54.75 -46.15 -41.87
N GLY A 729 54.25 -45.47 -42.89
CA GLY A 729 54.84 -45.43 -44.23
C GLY A 729 56.08 -44.53 -44.33
N SER A 730 56.40 -43.73 -43.31
CA SER A 730 57.54 -42.81 -43.34
C SER A 730 58.88 -43.55 -43.26
N PRO A 731 59.89 -43.20 -44.09
CA PRO A 731 61.23 -43.80 -44.00
C PRO A 731 61.94 -43.49 -42.67
N PHE A 732 61.49 -42.48 -41.93
CA PHE A 732 62.03 -42.05 -40.64
C PHE A 732 61.33 -42.71 -39.43
N ILE A 733 60.39 -43.64 -39.66
CA ILE A 733 59.61 -44.23 -38.55
C ILE A 733 60.41 -45.23 -37.69
N LYS A 734 61.54 -45.72 -38.18
CA LYS A 734 62.30 -46.84 -37.57
C LYS A 734 62.44 -46.76 -36.04
N PRO A 735 62.77 -45.60 -35.42
CA PRO A 735 62.90 -45.52 -33.95
C PRO A 735 61.58 -45.72 -33.19
N TYR A 736 60.44 -45.38 -33.80
CA TYR A 736 59.11 -45.39 -33.19
C TYR A 736 58.18 -46.50 -33.74
N GLU A 737 58.66 -47.33 -34.67
CA GLU A 737 57.84 -48.31 -35.39
C GLU A 737 57.11 -49.28 -34.45
N LYS A 738 57.79 -49.75 -33.39
CA LYS A 738 57.19 -50.66 -32.40
C LYS A 738 56.00 -50.00 -31.68
N GLN A 739 56.20 -48.78 -31.19
CA GLN A 739 55.17 -48.03 -30.47
C GLN A 739 53.97 -47.72 -31.37
N MET A 740 54.22 -47.35 -32.63
CA MET A 740 53.14 -47.10 -33.59
C MET A 740 52.32 -48.35 -33.93
N ARG A 741 52.96 -49.53 -34.03
CA ARG A 741 52.23 -50.79 -34.26
C ARG A 741 51.35 -51.17 -33.08
N GLU A 742 51.86 -50.97 -31.86
CA GLU A 742 51.08 -51.21 -30.63
C GLU A 742 49.90 -50.23 -30.53
N TRP A 743 50.10 -48.96 -30.90
CA TRP A 743 49.06 -47.95 -30.93
C TRP A 743 47.97 -48.25 -31.97
N GLU A 744 48.35 -48.58 -33.19
CA GLU A 744 47.42 -48.99 -34.26
C GLU A 744 46.57 -50.19 -33.83
N GLY A 745 47.19 -51.19 -33.19
CA GLY A 745 46.46 -52.36 -32.69
C GLY A 745 45.39 -52.01 -31.65
N LYS A 746 45.64 -51.02 -30.79
CA LYS A 746 44.65 -50.54 -29.81
C LYS A 746 43.47 -49.84 -30.49
N LEU A 747 43.73 -49.00 -31.49
CA LEU A 747 42.68 -48.28 -32.22
C LEU A 747 41.76 -49.25 -32.99
N LEU A 748 42.35 -50.23 -33.68
CA LEU A 748 41.57 -51.24 -34.41
C LEU A 748 40.71 -52.10 -33.48
N LEU A 749 41.25 -52.51 -32.33
CA LEU A 749 40.48 -53.26 -31.33
C LEU A 749 39.30 -52.44 -30.77
N LEU A 750 39.51 -51.14 -30.51
CA LEU A 750 38.45 -50.24 -30.05
C LEU A 750 37.33 -50.11 -31.09
N GLN A 751 37.68 -50.05 -32.37
CA GLN A 751 36.70 -49.98 -33.48
C GLN A 751 35.81 -51.22 -33.50
N GLU A 752 36.41 -52.40 -33.41
CA GLU A 752 35.67 -53.67 -33.36
C GLU A 752 34.72 -53.74 -32.16
N ILE A 753 35.17 -53.31 -30.97
CA ILE A 753 34.35 -53.30 -29.75
C ILE A 753 33.16 -52.35 -29.90
N LEU A 754 33.39 -51.14 -30.40
CA LEU A 754 32.35 -50.12 -30.54
C LEU A 754 31.27 -50.55 -31.55
N ASP A 755 31.68 -51.11 -32.69
CA ASP A 755 30.77 -51.57 -33.73
C ASP A 755 29.85 -52.70 -33.23
N GLU A 756 30.40 -53.69 -32.52
CA GLU A 756 29.59 -54.78 -31.97
C GLU A 756 28.67 -54.29 -30.84
N TRP A 757 29.12 -53.36 -30.01
CA TRP A 757 28.29 -52.76 -28.96
C TRP A 757 27.06 -52.04 -29.52
N LEU A 758 27.25 -51.19 -30.54
CA LEU A 758 26.14 -50.46 -31.17
C LEU A 758 25.14 -51.39 -31.86
N LYS A 759 25.62 -52.47 -32.51
CA LYS A 759 24.75 -53.49 -33.13
C LYS A 759 23.85 -54.18 -32.10
N VAL A 760 24.43 -54.59 -30.97
CA VAL A 760 23.67 -55.22 -29.87
C VAL A 760 22.67 -54.23 -29.28
N GLN A 761 23.08 -52.99 -29.04
CA GLN A 761 22.22 -51.94 -28.49
C GLN A 761 20.99 -51.67 -29.37
N ALA A 762 21.19 -51.51 -30.67
CA ALA A 762 20.12 -51.22 -31.62
C ALA A 762 19.06 -52.34 -31.64
N THR A 763 19.51 -53.60 -31.61
CA THR A 763 18.62 -54.76 -31.58
C THR A 763 17.88 -54.87 -30.24
N TRP A 764 18.57 -54.63 -29.11
CA TRP A 764 17.96 -54.65 -27.78
C TRP A 764 16.89 -53.55 -27.63
N LEU A 765 17.16 -52.32 -28.08
CA LEU A 765 16.22 -51.19 -28.06
C LEU A 765 14.92 -51.46 -28.83
N TYR A 766 14.99 -52.27 -29.89
CA TYR A 766 13.81 -52.67 -30.66
C TYR A 766 12.96 -53.72 -29.93
N LEU A 767 13.60 -54.68 -29.26
CA LEU A 767 12.92 -55.81 -28.61
C LEU A 767 12.37 -55.47 -27.21
N GLU A 768 13.00 -54.54 -26.48
CA GLU A 768 12.63 -54.22 -25.09
C GLU A 768 11.17 -53.72 -24.92
N PRO A 769 10.65 -52.80 -25.76
CA PRO A 769 9.27 -52.34 -25.64
C PRO A 769 8.24 -53.42 -25.98
N ILE A 770 8.62 -54.39 -26.81
CA ILE A 770 7.74 -55.49 -27.25
C ILE A 770 7.58 -56.49 -26.10
N PHE A 771 8.69 -56.92 -25.50
CA PHE A 771 8.68 -57.92 -24.42
C PHE A 771 8.46 -57.33 -23.02
N SER A 772 8.31 -56.01 -22.88
CA SER A 772 7.84 -55.38 -21.64
C SER A 772 6.31 -55.41 -21.48
N SER A 773 5.56 -55.67 -22.57
CA SER A 773 4.09 -55.81 -22.51
C SER A 773 3.67 -57.13 -21.83
N PRO A 774 2.87 -57.08 -20.74
CA PRO A 774 2.41 -58.28 -20.04
C PRO A 774 1.57 -59.22 -20.93
N ASP A 775 0.83 -58.66 -21.88
CA ASP A 775 -0.02 -59.43 -22.79
C ASP A 775 0.83 -60.23 -23.78
N ILE A 776 1.84 -59.60 -24.41
CA ILE A 776 2.80 -60.30 -25.30
C ILE A 776 3.59 -61.35 -24.53
N MET A 777 4.04 -61.04 -23.31
CA MET A 777 4.72 -61.99 -22.44
C MET A 777 3.86 -63.22 -22.08
N SER A 778 2.53 -63.08 -22.06
CA SER A 778 1.60 -64.18 -21.81
C SER A 778 1.34 -65.04 -23.06
N GLN A 779 1.37 -64.44 -24.24
CA GLN A 779 1.18 -65.12 -25.52
C GLN A 779 2.45 -65.84 -26.00
N MET A 780 3.64 -65.31 -25.68
CA MET A 780 4.95 -65.83 -26.10
C MET A 780 5.90 -66.04 -24.91
N PRO A 781 5.66 -67.05 -24.05
CA PRO A 781 6.38 -67.21 -22.79
C PRO A 781 7.83 -67.71 -22.95
N GLU A 782 8.15 -68.50 -23.99
CA GLU A 782 9.52 -69.00 -24.21
C GLU A 782 10.46 -67.89 -24.71
N GLU A 783 10.03 -67.13 -25.72
CA GLU A 783 10.76 -65.99 -26.28
C GLU A 783 10.93 -64.90 -25.23
N GLY A 784 9.87 -64.61 -24.46
CA GLY A 784 9.93 -63.67 -23.34
C GLY A 784 10.94 -64.08 -22.26
N ARG A 785 11.06 -65.38 -21.97
CA ARG A 785 12.08 -65.89 -21.01
C ARG A 785 13.50 -65.74 -21.54
N ARG A 786 13.72 -66.01 -22.84
CA ARG A 786 15.04 -65.84 -23.48
C ARG A 786 15.44 -64.36 -23.54
N PHE A 787 14.51 -63.48 -23.91
CA PHE A 787 14.77 -62.05 -23.91
C PHE A 787 15.12 -61.53 -22.51
N LYS A 788 14.43 -61.96 -21.45
CA LYS A 788 14.78 -61.59 -20.07
C LYS A 788 16.20 -61.97 -19.64
N ALA A 789 16.75 -63.08 -20.15
CA ALA A 789 18.13 -63.46 -19.88
C ALA A 789 19.12 -62.51 -20.58
N VAL A 790 18.90 -62.21 -21.85
CA VAL A 790 19.71 -61.25 -22.63
C VAL A 790 19.61 -59.84 -22.04
N ASP A 791 18.40 -59.41 -21.69
CA ASP A 791 18.13 -58.13 -21.03
C ASP A 791 18.91 -58.01 -19.72
N LYS A 792 18.94 -59.07 -18.90
CA LYS A 792 19.77 -59.08 -17.68
C LYS A 792 21.26 -58.91 -18.01
N THR A 793 21.79 -59.67 -18.97
CA THR A 793 23.21 -59.57 -19.36
C THR A 793 23.54 -58.18 -19.90
N TRP A 794 22.68 -57.60 -20.74
CA TRP A 794 22.82 -56.23 -21.23
C TRP A 794 22.88 -55.23 -20.08
N ARG A 795 21.95 -55.33 -19.12
CA ARG A 795 21.90 -54.44 -17.95
C ARG A 795 23.14 -54.58 -17.06
N ASP A 796 23.66 -55.80 -16.87
CA ASP A 796 24.87 -56.05 -16.09
C ASP A 796 26.12 -55.46 -16.78
N VAL A 797 26.24 -55.59 -18.11
CA VAL A 797 27.33 -54.98 -18.90
C VAL A 797 27.25 -53.46 -18.85
N MET A 798 26.07 -52.88 -19.12
CA MET A 798 25.88 -51.43 -19.06
C MET A 798 26.12 -50.86 -17.66
N LYS A 799 25.83 -51.63 -16.60
CA LYS A 799 26.16 -51.24 -15.22
C LYS A 799 27.66 -51.20 -14.96
N ALA A 800 28.42 -52.14 -15.53
CA ALA A 800 29.88 -52.14 -15.43
C ALA A 800 30.52 -50.99 -16.22
N VAL A 801 29.88 -50.55 -17.31
CA VAL A 801 30.31 -49.39 -18.11
C VAL A 801 30.08 -48.06 -17.39
N VAL A 802 29.02 -47.97 -16.57
CA VAL A 802 28.70 -46.75 -15.79
C VAL A 802 29.65 -46.56 -14.59
N GLN A 803 30.23 -47.66 -14.08
CA GLN A 803 31.18 -47.65 -12.97
C GLN A 803 32.59 -47.36 -13.45
#